data_AF-A0AA38U2B4-F1
#
_entry.id   AF-A0AA38U2B4-F1
#
_cell.length_a   1.000
_cell.length_b   1.000
_cell.length_c   1.000
_cell.angle_alpha   90.00
_cell.angle_beta   90.00
_cell.angle_gamma   90.00
#
_symmetry.space_group_name_H-M   'P 1'
#
loop_
_entity.id
_entity.type
_entity.pdbx_description
1 polymer ?
#
loop_
_entity_poly.entity_id
_entity_poly.type
_entity_poly.pdbx_seq_one_letter_code
_entity_poly.pdbx_strand_id
1 'polypeptide(L)'
;MSRYRSTSVHLLGGCNASSDHFVGVCNSNGQVFDTKSPSTVHLGLYVCDASLIPCSIGVNPCLTIATASEHVSRGLVQDVIDTYVGLEGKCFVDEKDDKKPGSIRSWKVEGRSSCDVRFKEVMRGHIGGMPCVAHLNLKMNAKTSKDFDKNSSIVGKSHPLLRGIVGGYLEFNAVEKDKLHIIDGEVDLCEVDIRTPYAQFMHYRLLLAASSGSRYILEGKKVMNPFLLGLYGWKESTTLLVTFKKVKKNNPSEEMVDLEGELHISTIALLRSLISMEGNNKMKFMWLLLRSLFRTYILQKPRGNYMGFAPLELSNRPYPCSTLHEIKTEDGFVIGCRQWKIKNSDSWRLEGEKNPYPVLLINGHSTESYWLPTEPTDLVRTLLDKGHETWLLQPRLHPLNSSNSFTIEDIGRFDIPAAIDKILKLNEKSIKIHVVAHCVGGLAIHIAIMGGHVSATRIASLSCTNSSMFFKLTTWSTFKMWLPLIPITMMILGKNTILPILKTTKANSNQKLLKSVARFIPRYERCPCDECEVFSGIFGNTFWHDNITQTLHQWMNKKSLPCLPMAAFPHLRKICNQGFIVDNKGNNSYLIHPERMALPTLYISGGRTLLVTPKTSLLGTKYMKLHHPSFRHERVVVEGFGHSDLLIGEESCRKVFPHMISHMGLAEKEENLEENGEKKKCFNGDDGFEDGKWVLGGWVSPSFIVWLFLFLLALLVMVK
;
A
#
# COMPACT_ATOMS: atom_id res chain seq x y z
N MET A 1 -56.85 -51.50 -18.98
CA MET A 1 -57.32 -50.67 -17.86
C MET A 1 -56.15 -49.84 -17.33
N SER A 2 -56.20 -48.52 -17.55
CA SER A 2 -55.30 -47.53 -16.95
C SER A 2 -55.86 -47.08 -15.60
N ARG A 3 -55.00 -46.66 -14.65
CA ARG A 3 -55.44 -45.78 -13.54
C ARG A 3 -54.40 -44.86 -12.92
N TYR A 4 -53.13 -44.89 -13.34
CA TYR A 4 -52.13 -43.90 -12.92
C TYR A 4 -51.12 -43.62 -14.03
N ARG A 5 -51.49 -42.82 -15.04
CA ARG A 5 -50.50 -42.12 -15.88
C ARG A 5 -50.43 -40.68 -15.37
N SER A 6 -49.36 -40.38 -14.64
CA SER A 6 -48.97 -39.00 -14.33
C SER A 6 -48.70 -38.27 -15.65
N THR A 7 -49.37 -37.15 -15.88
CA THR A 7 -49.10 -36.27 -17.01
C THR A 7 -47.70 -35.69 -16.83
N SER A 8 -46.75 -36.13 -17.65
CA SER A 8 -45.39 -35.59 -17.67
C SER A 8 -45.35 -34.28 -18.46
N VAL A 9 -44.69 -33.26 -17.90
CA VAL A 9 -44.39 -31.98 -18.58
C VAL A 9 -43.01 -31.94 -19.24
N HIS A 10 -42.16 -32.96 -19.02
CA HIS A 10 -40.80 -33.02 -19.55
C HIS A 10 -40.49 -34.44 -20.03
N LEU A 11 -40.65 -34.66 -21.34
CA LEU A 11 -40.11 -35.83 -22.02
C LEU A 11 -38.57 -35.72 -21.99
N LEU A 12 -37.93 -36.67 -21.35
CA LEU A 12 -36.47 -36.85 -21.35
C LEU A 12 -36.11 -37.96 -22.36
N GLY A 13 -34.81 -38.26 -22.49
CA GLY A 13 -34.39 -39.49 -23.16
C GLY A 13 -33.93 -39.37 -24.61
N GLY A 14 -33.23 -38.28 -24.94
CA GLY A 14 -32.60 -38.11 -26.26
C GLY A 14 -31.39 -39.03 -26.50
N CYS A 15 -30.68 -39.42 -25.44
CA CYS A 15 -29.44 -40.19 -25.49
C CYS A 15 -29.47 -41.30 -24.44
N ASN A 16 -30.46 -42.19 -24.52
CA ASN A 16 -30.76 -43.16 -23.46
C ASN A 16 -29.57 -44.05 -23.10
N ALA A 17 -29.36 -44.22 -21.79
CA ALA A 17 -28.44 -45.21 -21.26
C ALA A 17 -28.99 -46.64 -21.48
N SER A 18 -28.15 -47.54 -21.99
CA SER A 18 -28.49 -48.92 -22.34
C SER A 18 -27.29 -49.83 -22.09
N SER A 19 -27.53 -51.15 -22.07
CA SER A 19 -26.46 -52.16 -22.06
C SER A 19 -25.77 -52.33 -23.41
N ASP A 20 -26.43 -51.91 -24.49
CA ASP A 20 -25.96 -52.12 -25.87
C ASP A 20 -26.43 -50.99 -26.81
N HIS A 21 -25.65 -50.76 -27.86
CA HIS A 21 -25.81 -49.72 -28.86
C HIS A 21 -27.05 -49.91 -29.75
N PHE A 22 -27.61 -51.13 -29.82
CA PHE A 22 -28.87 -51.38 -30.53
C PHE A 22 -30.11 -50.82 -29.82
N VAL A 23 -30.01 -50.58 -28.50
CA VAL A 23 -31.16 -50.24 -27.65
C VAL A 23 -30.99 -48.90 -26.92
N GLY A 24 -29.86 -48.22 -27.09
CA GLY A 24 -29.60 -46.89 -26.56
C GLY A 24 -28.32 -46.26 -27.12
N VAL A 25 -28.08 -45.02 -26.73
CA VAL A 25 -26.98 -44.19 -27.27
C VAL A 25 -25.75 -44.23 -26.35
N CYS A 26 -25.97 -44.36 -25.04
CA CYS A 26 -24.92 -44.34 -24.04
C CYS A 26 -24.90 -45.62 -23.21
N ASN A 27 -23.76 -45.95 -22.62
CA ASN A 27 -23.69 -46.98 -21.57
C ASN A 27 -24.10 -46.41 -20.19
N SER A 28 -24.07 -47.25 -19.15
CA SER A 28 -24.40 -46.84 -17.76
C SER A 28 -23.52 -45.72 -17.21
N ASN A 29 -22.30 -45.57 -17.75
CA ASN A 29 -21.33 -44.56 -17.34
C ASN A 29 -21.43 -43.28 -18.19
N GLY A 30 -22.47 -43.16 -19.03
CA GLY A 30 -22.70 -41.99 -19.89
C GLY A 30 -21.80 -41.91 -21.11
N GLN A 31 -20.97 -42.92 -21.40
CA GLN A 31 -20.12 -42.95 -22.60
C GLN A 31 -20.97 -43.27 -23.84
N VAL A 32 -20.76 -42.55 -24.93
CA VAL A 32 -21.50 -42.78 -26.19
C VAL A 32 -20.94 -43.98 -26.93
N PHE A 33 -21.81 -44.92 -27.33
CA PHE A 33 -21.40 -46.09 -28.11
C PHE A 33 -20.86 -45.71 -29.50
N ASP A 34 -19.84 -46.41 -29.98
CA ASP A 34 -19.35 -46.30 -31.36
C ASP A 34 -20.05 -47.34 -32.25
N THR A 35 -20.73 -46.86 -33.28
CA THR A 35 -21.44 -47.69 -34.27
C THR A 35 -20.55 -48.65 -35.06
N LYS A 36 -19.22 -48.47 -35.04
CA LYS A 36 -18.28 -49.28 -35.82
C LYS A 36 -17.95 -50.63 -35.19
N SER A 37 -18.18 -50.84 -33.89
CA SER A 37 -18.00 -52.16 -33.27
C SER A 37 -18.90 -52.39 -32.05
N PRO A 38 -19.46 -53.60 -31.87
CA PRO A 38 -20.60 -53.87 -30.98
C PRO A 38 -20.32 -53.85 -29.46
N SER A 39 -19.28 -53.14 -29.02
CA SER A 39 -18.93 -53.03 -27.60
C SER A 39 -17.93 -51.90 -27.32
N THR A 40 -17.71 -50.98 -28.27
CA THR A 40 -16.79 -49.85 -28.08
C THR A 40 -17.54 -48.55 -27.91
N VAL A 41 -16.86 -47.57 -27.31
CA VAL A 41 -17.38 -46.24 -27.02
C VAL A 41 -16.45 -45.19 -27.60
N HIS A 42 -17.00 -44.01 -27.92
CA HIS A 42 -16.20 -42.88 -28.36
C HIS A 42 -15.37 -42.32 -27.20
N LEU A 43 -14.04 -42.38 -27.34
CA LEU A 43 -13.12 -41.87 -26.32
C LEU A 43 -13.35 -40.37 -26.08
N GLY A 44 -13.56 -40.00 -24.81
CA GLY A 44 -13.76 -38.61 -24.42
C GLY A 44 -15.15 -38.03 -24.67
N LEU A 45 -16.09 -38.81 -25.22
CA LEU A 45 -17.46 -38.36 -25.51
C LEU A 45 -18.46 -38.95 -24.50
N TYR A 46 -19.03 -38.07 -23.68
CA TYR A 46 -19.95 -38.42 -22.60
C TYR A 46 -21.22 -37.58 -22.66
N VAL A 47 -22.32 -38.17 -22.19
CA VAL A 47 -23.58 -37.50 -21.91
C VAL A 47 -23.80 -37.53 -20.41
N CYS A 48 -24.02 -36.37 -19.78
CA CYS A 48 -24.11 -36.24 -18.33
C CYS A 48 -25.40 -35.55 -17.87
N ASP A 49 -26.36 -35.33 -18.76
CA ASP A 49 -27.59 -34.57 -18.49
C ASP A 49 -28.83 -35.48 -18.47
N ALA A 50 -30.00 -34.84 -18.45
CA ALA A 50 -31.28 -35.52 -18.39
C ALA A 50 -31.58 -36.40 -19.62
N SER A 51 -30.83 -36.25 -20.73
CA SER A 51 -31.04 -37.04 -21.95
C SER A 51 -30.69 -38.53 -21.80
N LEU A 52 -29.94 -38.91 -20.77
CA LEU A 52 -29.66 -40.32 -20.42
C LEU A 52 -30.91 -41.10 -19.95
N ILE A 53 -31.92 -40.39 -19.46
CA ILE A 53 -33.04 -40.98 -18.74
C ILE A 53 -34.17 -41.31 -19.73
N PRO A 54 -34.52 -42.60 -19.94
CA PRO A 54 -35.40 -43.04 -21.05
C PRO A 54 -36.88 -42.73 -20.87
N CYS A 55 -37.25 -42.08 -19.78
CA CYS A 55 -38.62 -41.75 -19.48
C CYS A 55 -38.71 -40.46 -18.67
N SER A 56 -39.92 -39.91 -18.59
CA SER A 56 -40.15 -38.82 -17.68
C SER A 56 -40.20 -39.30 -16.23
N ILE A 57 -39.49 -38.59 -15.36
CA ILE A 57 -39.31 -38.88 -13.94
C ILE A 57 -40.19 -38.00 -13.02
N GLY A 58 -41.21 -37.33 -13.58
CA GLY A 58 -42.20 -36.57 -12.82
C GLY A 58 -41.90 -35.06 -12.70
N VAL A 59 -42.61 -34.39 -11.77
CA VAL A 59 -42.72 -32.91 -11.71
C VAL A 59 -41.47 -32.22 -11.15
N ASN A 60 -40.58 -32.94 -10.45
CA ASN A 60 -39.34 -32.37 -9.91
C ASN A 60 -38.13 -33.27 -10.21
N PRO A 61 -37.62 -33.23 -11.46
CA PRO A 61 -36.56 -34.14 -11.91
C PRO A 61 -35.15 -33.77 -11.41
N CYS A 62 -34.99 -32.61 -10.76
CA CYS A 62 -33.69 -31.99 -10.49
C CYS A 62 -32.73 -32.90 -9.72
N LEU A 63 -33.19 -33.52 -8.62
CA LEU A 63 -32.35 -34.38 -7.79
C LEU A 63 -31.93 -35.66 -8.53
N THR A 64 -32.82 -36.24 -9.33
CA THR A 64 -32.53 -37.44 -10.11
C THR A 64 -31.54 -37.15 -11.24
N ILE A 65 -31.69 -36.03 -11.94
CA ILE A 65 -30.74 -35.57 -12.96
C ILE A 65 -29.38 -35.31 -12.32
N ALA A 66 -29.33 -34.57 -11.20
CA ALA A 66 -28.08 -34.31 -10.48
C ALA A 66 -27.38 -35.60 -10.03
N THR A 67 -28.15 -36.58 -9.55
CA THR A 67 -27.63 -37.90 -9.14
C THR A 67 -27.07 -38.68 -10.34
N ALA A 68 -27.74 -38.66 -11.49
CA ALA A 68 -27.24 -39.27 -12.72
C ALA A 68 -25.97 -38.58 -13.21
N SER A 69 -25.93 -37.24 -13.21
CA SER A 69 -24.73 -36.45 -13.56
C SER A 69 -23.56 -36.76 -12.62
N GLU A 70 -23.80 -36.89 -11.32
CA GLU A 70 -22.76 -37.23 -10.34
C GLU A 70 -22.22 -38.65 -10.58
N HIS A 71 -23.09 -39.61 -10.89
CA HIS A 71 -22.68 -40.99 -11.21
C HIS A 71 -21.76 -41.03 -12.43
N VAL A 72 -22.16 -40.39 -13.54
CA VAL A 72 -21.35 -40.30 -14.77
C VAL A 72 -20.01 -39.60 -14.51
N SER A 73 -20.02 -38.53 -13.71
CA SER A 73 -18.79 -37.78 -13.39
C SER A 73 -17.76 -38.63 -12.64
N ARG A 74 -18.19 -39.59 -11.81
CA ARG A 74 -17.26 -40.52 -11.14
C ARG A 74 -16.59 -41.48 -12.13
N GLY A 75 -17.35 -42.01 -13.10
CA GLY A 75 -16.80 -42.86 -14.17
C GLY A 75 -15.81 -42.11 -15.04
N LEU A 76 -16.16 -40.88 -15.46
CA LEU A 76 -15.31 -40.03 -16.30
C LEU A 76 -13.93 -39.75 -15.67
N VAL A 77 -13.88 -39.46 -14.37
CA VAL A 77 -12.60 -39.22 -13.67
C VAL A 77 -11.73 -40.48 -13.67
N GLN A 78 -12.33 -41.65 -13.47
CA GLN A 78 -11.62 -42.91 -13.49
C GLN A 78 -11.07 -43.23 -14.90
N ASP A 79 -11.88 -43.06 -15.94
CA ASP A 79 -11.47 -43.28 -17.33
C ASP A 79 -10.32 -42.35 -17.75
N VAL A 80 -10.33 -41.08 -17.32
CA VAL A 80 -9.24 -40.14 -17.58
C VAL A 80 -7.97 -40.56 -16.85
N ILE A 81 -8.06 -41.02 -15.60
CA ILE A 81 -6.91 -41.52 -14.85
C ILE A 81 -6.31 -42.74 -15.54
N ASP A 82 -7.14 -43.71 -15.94
CA ASP A 82 -6.68 -44.94 -16.58
C ASP A 82 -6.07 -44.67 -17.97
N THR A 83 -6.62 -43.70 -18.72
CA THR A 83 -6.06 -43.24 -20.00
C THR A 83 -4.71 -42.54 -19.82
N TYR A 84 -4.55 -41.71 -18.78
CA TYR A 84 -3.28 -41.03 -18.49
C TYR A 84 -2.19 -41.99 -17.99
N VAL A 85 -2.56 -42.97 -17.15
CA VAL A 85 -1.61 -44.00 -16.66
C VAL A 85 -1.21 -44.95 -17.79
N GLY A 86 -2.12 -45.27 -18.73
CA GLY A 86 -1.81 -46.07 -19.92
C GLY A 86 -0.86 -45.38 -20.93
N LEU A 87 -0.82 -44.03 -20.94
CA LEU A 87 0.09 -43.25 -21.80
C LEU A 87 1.51 -43.14 -21.23
N GLU A 88 1.71 -43.28 -19.92
CA GLU A 88 3.05 -43.34 -19.29
C GLU A 88 3.71 -44.73 -19.41
N GLY A 89 2.99 -45.75 -19.89
CA GLY A 89 3.47 -47.15 -20.00
C GLY A 89 4.19 -47.52 -21.30
N LYS A 90 4.42 -46.61 -22.25
CA LYS A 90 5.26 -46.87 -23.45
C LYS A 90 6.66 -46.30 -23.28
N CYS A 91 7.40 -46.85 -22.32
CA CYS A 91 8.86 -46.81 -22.33
C CYS A 91 9.39 -48.13 -21.77
N PHE A 92 10.20 -48.81 -22.60
CA PHE A 92 10.91 -50.07 -22.37
C PHE A 92 10.09 -51.37 -22.54
N VAL A 93 10.18 -51.91 -23.75
CA VAL A 93 10.19 -53.35 -24.00
C VAL A 93 11.56 -53.86 -23.57
N ASP A 94 11.59 -54.84 -22.68
CA ASP A 94 12.47 -56.00 -22.87
C ASP A 94 11.78 -57.24 -22.32
N GLU A 95 11.76 -58.28 -23.16
CA GLU A 95 11.11 -59.57 -22.92
C GLU A 95 11.90 -60.42 -21.91
N LYS A 96 11.21 -61.09 -20.98
CA LYS A 96 11.11 -62.56 -20.93
C LYS A 96 10.39 -63.10 -19.69
N ASP A 97 9.56 -64.09 -19.99
CA ASP A 97 9.16 -65.28 -19.23
C ASP A 97 8.15 -65.25 -18.05
N ASP A 98 7.00 -65.86 -18.41
CA ASP A 98 6.32 -67.00 -17.77
C ASP A 98 5.37 -66.83 -16.55
N LYS A 99 4.08 -66.80 -16.93
CA LYS A 99 2.93 -67.61 -16.46
C LYS A 99 2.80 -67.95 -14.97
N LYS A 100 1.72 -67.41 -14.36
CA LYS A 100 0.55 -68.18 -13.84
C LYS A 100 -0.58 -67.23 -13.37
N PRO A 101 -1.87 -67.47 -13.69
CA PRO A 101 -2.98 -66.62 -13.28
C PRO A 101 -3.60 -67.12 -11.96
N GLY A 102 -3.93 -66.20 -11.05
CA GLY A 102 -4.83 -66.50 -9.94
C GLY A 102 -4.43 -65.89 -8.60
N SER A 103 -4.75 -64.60 -8.40
CA SER A 103 -5.04 -64.04 -7.08
C SER A 103 -5.67 -62.66 -7.24
N ILE A 104 -6.98 -62.57 -6.95
CA ILE A 104 -7.69 -61.31 -6.78
C ILE A 104 -7.08 -60.62 -5.55
N ARG A 105 -6.16 -59.68 -5.77
CA ARG A 105 -5.78 -58.71 -4.74
C ARG A 105 -6.69 -57.50 -4.89
N SER A 106 -7.61 -57.35 -3.94
CA SER A 106 -8.31 -56.10 -3.69
C SER A 106 -7.32 -54.95 -3.69
N TRP A 107 -7.39 -54.07 -4.68
CA TRP A 107 -6.70 -52.79 -4.61
C TRP A 107 -7.39 -51.96 -3.55
N LYS A 108 -6.91 -52.09 -2.31
CA LYS A 108 -6.94 -50.95 -1.39
C LYS A 108 -6.25 -49.82 -2.14
N VAL A 109 -7.03 -48.81 -2.49
CA VAL A 109 -6.51 -47.49 -2.84
C VAL A 109 -5.77 -47.02 -1.59
N GLU A 110 -4.48 -47.34 -1.53
CA GLU A 110 -3.55 -46.67 -0.64
C GLU A 110 -3.62 -45.19 -1.02
N GLY A 111 -4.25 -44.40 -0.14
CA GLY A 111 -4.26 -42.96 -0.27
C GLY A 111 -2.82 -42.50 -0.45
N ARG A 112 -2.51 -41.87 -1.59
CA ARG A 112 -1.33 -41.01 -1.73
C ARG A 112 -1.32 -40.13 -0.48
N SER A 113 -0.40 -40.42 0.44
CA SER A 113 -0.14 -39.65 1.65
C SER A 113 -0.04 -38.19 1.25
N SER A 114 -1.13 -37.43 1.42
CA SER A 114 -1.15 -36.03 1.06
C SER A 114 -0.26 -35.35 2.09
N CYS A 115 0.85 -34.81 1.60
CA CYS A 115 1.76 -33.96 2.36
C CYS A 115 1.11 -32.59 2.71
N ASP A 116 -0.21 -32.53 2.90
CA ASP A 116 -1.00 -31.34 3.14
C ASP A 116 -1.09 -31.01 4.65
N VAL A 117 -1.33 -29.73 4.95
CA VAL A 117 -1.63 -29.26 6.30
C VAL A 117 -2.96 -28.54 6.25
N ARG A 118 -3.89 -28.91 7.13
CA ARG A 118 -5.26 -28.39 7.15
C ARG A 118 -5.57 -27.74 8.49
N PHE A 119 -6.18 -26.57 8.48
CA PHE A 119 -6.67 -25.88 9.68
C PHE A 119 -7.79 -24.90 9.32
N LYS A 120 -8.49 -24.41 10.34
CA LYS A 120 -9.61 -23.47 10.18
C LYS A 120 -9.26 -22.13 10.81
N GLU A 121 -9.65 -21.04 10.14
CA GLU A 121 -9.44 -19.68 10.61
C GLU A 121 -10.76 -18.91 10.59
N VAL A 122 -11.06 -18.19 11.65
CA VAL A 122 -12.26 -17.34 11.75
C VAL A 122 -11.82 -15.92 12.00
N MET A 123 -12.20 -15.02 11.09
CA MET A 123 -11.87 -13.60 11.15
C MET A 123 -13.16 -12.79 11.30
N ARG A 124 -13.12 -11.72 12.10
CA ARG A 124 -14.26 -10.84 12.37
C ARG A 124 -13.82 -9.39 12.27
N GLY A 125 -14.62 -8.54 11.65
CA GLY A 125 -14.33 -7.12 11.59
C GLY A 125 -15.35 -6.36 10.75
N HIS A 126 -14.91 -5.28 10.11
CA HIS A 126 -15.78 -4.39 9.36
C HIS A 126 -15.23 -4.12 7.96
N ILE A 127 -16.12 -4.14 6.96
CA ILE A 127 -15.83 -3.81 5.56
C ILE A 127 -16.80 -2.69 5.16
N GLY A 128 -16.28 -1.54 4.71
CA GLY A 128 -17.11 -0.36 4.45
C GLY A 128 -17.89 0.12 5.67
N GLY A 129 -17.34 -0.07 6.88
CA GLY A 129 -18.03 0.22 8.15
C GLY A 129 -19.08 -0.81 8.58
N MET A 130 -19.32 -1.86 7.79
CA MET A 130 -20.35 -2.87 8.02
C MET A 130 -19.74 -4.19 8.54
N PRO A 131 -20.38 -4.88 9.49
CA PRO A 131 -19.82 -6.08 10.11
C PRO A 131 -19.72 -7.25 9.12
N CYS A 132 -18.60 -7.96 9.16
CA CYS A 132 -18.32 -9.12 8.32
C CYS A 132 -17.59 -10.21 9.12
N VAL A 133 -17.94 -11.47 8.88
CA VAL A 133 -17.28 -12.64 9.48
C VAL A 133 -16.85 -13.59 8.37
N ALA A 134 -15.56 -13.94 8.34
CA ALA A 134 -15.00 -14.90 7.39
C ALA A 134 -14.67 -16.22 8.09
N HIS A 135 -15.23 -17.32 7.59
CA HIS A 135 -14.98 -18.68 8.04
C HIS A 135 -14.17 -19.41 6.97
N LEU A 136 -12.85 -19.52 7.20
CA LEU A 136 -11.90 -20.04 6.22
C LEU A 136 -11.44 -21.46 6.61
N ASN A 137 -11.43 -22.35 5.63
CA ASN A 137 -10.82 -23.68 5.72
C ASN A 137 -9.59 -23.69 4.82
N LEU A 138 -8.39 -23.78 5.41
CA LEU A 138 -7.14 -23.69 4.69
C LEU A 138 -6.57 -25.09 4.45
N LYS A 139 -6.12 -25.36 3.23
CA LYS A 139 -5.35 -26.56 2.85
C LYS A 139 -4.03 -26.13 2.21
N MET A 140 -2.95 -26.27 2.97
CA MET A 140 -1.60 -25.88 2.58
C MET A 140 -0.89 -26.98 1.79
N ASN A 141 0.16 -26.61 1.05
CA ASN A 141 0.89 -27.48 0.12
C ASN A 141 0.02 -28.04 -1.02
N ALA A 142 -0.99 -27.27 -1.43
CA ALA A 142 -1.78 -27.53 -2.62
C ALA A 142 -1.17 -26.77 -3.81
N LYS A 143 -1.16 -27.38 -5.01
CA LYS A 143 -0.77 -26.68 -6.24
C LYS A 143 -1.78 -25.56 -6.48
N THR A 144 -1.28 -24.34 -6.67
CA THR A 144 -2.09 -23.13 -6.92
C THR A 144 -2.16 -22.85 -8.43
N SER A 145 -3.08 -21.97 -8.87
CA SER A 145 -3.17 -21.59 -10.30
C SER A 145 -1.83 -21.03 -10.82
N LYS A 146 -1.09 -20.32 -9.97
CA LYS A 146 0.27 -19.77 -10.21
C LYS A 146 1.38 -20.82 -10.42
N ASP A 147 1.10 -22.11 -10.24
CA ASP A 147 2.06 -23.19 -10.52
C ASP A 147 1.95 -23.71 -11.96
N PHE A 148 0.90 -23.31 -12.72
CA PHE A 148 0.72 -23.69 -14.11
C PHE A 148 1.37 -22.72 -15.12
N ASP A 149 1.72 -21.50 -14.70
CA ASP A 149 2.50 -20.55 -15.52
C ASP A 149 4.00 -20.91 -15.52
N LYS A 150 4.39 -21.86 -16.38
CA LYS A 150 5.79 -22.28 -16.58
C LYS A 150 6.70 -21.23 -17.22
N ASN A 151 6.16 -20.11 -17.71
CA ASN A 151 6.94 -19.07 -18.42
C ASN A 151 7.41 -17.89 -17.56
N SER A 152 7.08 -17.81 -16.27
CA SER A 152 7.69 -16.82 -15.38
C SER A 152 8.89 -17.42 -14.66
N SER A 153 10.06 -17.41 -15.30
CA SER A 153 11.34 -17.63 -14.63
C SER A 153 11.67 -16.43 -13.73
N ILE A 154 10.99 -16.23 -12.59
CA ILE A 154 11.17 -14.99 -11.81
C ILE A 154 11.15 -15.23 -10.30
N VAL A 155 12.35 -15.04 -9.72
CA VAL A 155 12.73 -14.73 -8.33
C VAL A 155 11.58 -14.45 -7.34
N GLY A 156 11.58 -15.12 -6.18
CA GLY A 156 10.83 -14.66 -4.99
C GLY A 156 9.68 -15.53 -4.49
N LYS A 157 9.44 -16.72 -5.05
CA LYS A 157 8.40 -17.64 -4.56
C LYS A 157 8.69 -18.10 -3.09
N SER A 158 7.76 -17.79 -2.17
CA SER A 158 7.60 -18.43 -0.85
C SER A 158 7.63 -19.99 -0.90
N HIS A 159 7.84 -20.62 0.25
CA HIS A 159 7.95 -22.09 0.33
C HIS A 159 6.59 -22.76 0.02
N PRO A 160 6.52 -23.88 -0.74
CA PRO A 160 5.25 -24.53 -1.12
C PRO A 160 4.32 -24.86 0.06
N LEU A 161 4.89 -25.33 1.19
CA LEU A 161 4.13 -25.56 2.44
C LEU A 161 3.44 -24.31 3.01
N LEU A 162 3.86 -23.09 2.65
CA LEU A 162 3.26 -21.83 3.11
C LEU A 162 2.26 -21.25 2.10
N ARG A 163 1.98 -21.98 1.01
CA ARG A 163 0.90 -21.68 0.07
C ARG A 163 -0.19 -22.73 0.15
N GLY A 164 -1.40 -22.33 -0.18
CA GLY A 164 -2.52 -23.24 -0.15
C GLY A 164 -3.74 -22.72 -0.86
N ILE A 165 -4.76 -23.57 -0.84
CA ILE A 165 -6.11 -23.20 -1.25
C ILE A 165 -6.96 -22.92 -0.01
N VAL A 166 -7.92 -22.03 -0.18
CA VAL A 166 -8.85 -21.59 0.86
C VAL A 166 -10.27 -21.91 0.40
N GLY A 167 -11.00 -22.63 1.23
CA GLY A 167 -12.46 -22.81 1.08
C GLY A 167 -13.20 -22.19 2.26
N GLY A 168 -14.52 -22.33 2.27
CA GLY A 168 -15.37 -21.83 3.35
C GLY A 168 -16.38 -20.80 2.86
N TYR A 169 -16.74 -19.85 3.72
CA TYR A 169 -17.76 -18.86 3.41
C TYR A 169 -17.59 -17.57 4.22
N LEU A 170 -18.24 -16.50 3.77
CA LEU A 170 -18.35 -15.22 4.45
C LEU A 170 -19.80 -14.92 4.81
N GLU A 171 -19.99 -14.39 6.01
CA GLU A 171 -21.24 -13.80 6.48
C GLU A 171 -21.11 -12.28 6.37
N PHE A 172 -21.66 -11.72 5.28
CA PHE A 172 -21.65 -10.29 5.02
C PHE A 172 -23.05 -9.79 4.67
N ASN A 173 -23.91 -9.80 5.70
CA ASN A 173 -25.36 -9.58 5.59
C ASN A 173 -25.76 -8.20 5.02
N ALA A 174 -24.83 -7.24 5.01
CA ALA A 174 -25.07 -5.92 4.47
C ALA A 174 -25.07 -5.89 2.92
N VAL A 175 -24.40 -6.86 2.28
CA VAL A 175 -24.35 -6.96 0.82
C VAL A 175 -25.28 -8.05 0.31
N GLU A 176 -25.25 -9.24 0.92
CA GLU A 176 -26.08 -10.38 0.57
C GLU A 176 -26.65 -11.02 1.84
N LYS A 177 -27.95 -11.36 1.84
CA LYS A 177 -28.59 -11.97 3.03
C LYS A 177 -28.08 -13.39 3.32
N ASP A 178 -27.69 -14.10 2.27
CA ASP A 178 -27.17 -15.46 2.35
C ASP A 178 -25.65 -15.48 2.45
N LYS A 179 -25.10 -16.63 2.83
CA LYS A 179 -23.65 -16.85 2.92
C LYS A 179 -22.99 -16.73 1.56
N LEU A 180 -21.90 -15.99 1.50
CA LEU A 180 -21.02 -15.90 0.33
C LEU A 180 -20.04 -17.07 0.37
N HIS A 181 -20.19 -18.05 -0.53
CA HIS A 181 -19.34 -19.23 -0.56
C HIS A 181 -18.08 -18.99 -1.38
N ILE A 182 -16.93 -19.46 -0.88
CA ILE A 182 -15.65 -19.38 -1.60
C ILE A 182 -15.64 -20.48 -2.67
N ILE A 183 -15.59 -20.07 -3.94
CA ILE A 183 -15.48 -20.97 -5.10
C ILE A 183 -14.02 -21.27 -5.40
N ASP A 184 -13.20 -20.23 -5.40
CA ASP A 184 -11.77 -20.31 -5.66
C ASP A 184 -11.06 -19.40 -4.66
N GLY A 185 -10.07 -19.94 -3.96
CA GLY A 185 -9.42 -19.25 -2.88
C GLY A 185 -7.96 -19.64 -2.81
N GLU A 186 -7.08 -18.64 -2.82
CA GLU A 186 -5.64 -18.82 -2.71
C GLU A 186 -5.10 -18.09 -1.48
N VAL A 187 -4.08 -18.68 -0.86
CA VAL A 187 -3.34 -18.07 0.23
C VAL A 187 -1.84 -18.25 0.05
N ASP A 188 -1.08 -17.18 0.28
CA ASP A 188 0.38 -17.20 0.44
C ASP A 188 0.74 -16.54 1.77
N LEU A 189 1.19 -17.33 2.75
CA LEU A 189 1.50 -16.83 4.10
C LEU A 189 2.88 -16.14 4.20
N CYS A 190 3.65 -16.12 3.11
CA CYS A 190 4.97 -15.50 3.11
C CYS A 190 5.31 -14.92 1.72
N GLU A 191 4.40 -14.15 1.16
CA GLU A 191 4.65 -13.45 -0.10
C GLU A 191 5.82 -12.47 0.05
N VAL A 192 6.66 -12.40 -0.98
CA VAL A 192 7.88 -11.57 -1.02
C VAL A 192 7.63 -10.41 -1.96
N ASP A 193 7.77 -9.19 -1.44
CA ASP A 193 7.79 -7.97 -2.22
C ASP A 193 9.23 -7.43 -2.29
N ILE A 194 9.64 -7.04 -3.50
CA ILE A 194 10.95 -6.48 -3.78
C ILE A 194 11.11 -5.04 -3.27
N ARG A 195 10.01 -4.26 -3.18
CA ARG A 195 10.03 -2.88 -2.69
C ARG A 195 10.21 -2.85 -1.17
N THR A 196 9.64 -3.83 -0.47
CA THR A 196 9.68 -3.95 1.00
C THR A 196 10.29 -5.29 1.46
N PRO A 197 11.57 -5.58 1.17
CA PRO A 197 12.13 -6.93 1.32
C PRO A 197 12.21 -7.42 2.78
N TYR A 198 12.10 -6.53 3.77
CA TYR A 198 12.12 -6.89 5.19
C TYR A 198 10.73 -7.18 5.75
N ALA A 199 9.67 -6.75 5.07
CA ALA A 199 8.31 -7.04 5.46
C ALA A 199 7.95 -8.50 5.17
N GLN A 200 6.91 -8.99 5.83
CA GLN A 200 6.26 -10.25 5.48
C GLN A 200 4.81 -9.96 5.15
N PHE A 201 4.33 -10.58 4.08
CA PHE A 201 2.94 -10.50 3.67
C PHE A 201 2.27 -11.86 3.81
N MET A 202 1.05 -11.86 4.36
CA MET A 202 0.11 -12.96 4.18
C MET A 202 -1.00 -12.47 3.28
N HIS A 203 -1.07 -13.02 2.07
CA HIS A 203 -2.02 -12.60 1.06
C HIS A 203 -3.08 -13.68 0.85
N TYR A 204 -4.34 -13.24 0.80
CA TYR A 204 -5.54 -14.05 0.64
C TYR A 204 -6.28 -13.49 -0.55
N ARG A 205 -6.60 -14.32 -1.53
CA ARG A 205 -7.44 -13.95 -2.67
C ARG A 205 -8.60 -14.91 -2.74
N LEU A 206 -9.81 -14.41 -2.49
CA LEU A 206 -11.02 -15.22 -2.39
C LEU A 206 -12.03 -14.78 -3.46
N LEU A 207 -12.37 -15.67 -4.37
CA LEU A 207 -13.49 -15.53 -5.28
C LEU A 207 -14.74 -16.13 -4.64
N LEU A 208 -15.74 -15.29 -4.47
CA LEU A 208 -16.97 -15.57 -3.72
C LEU A 208 -18.16 -15.61 -4.67
N ALA A 209 -19.12 -16.48 -4.38
CA ALA A 209 -20.45 -16.44 -4.99
C ALA A 209 -21.57 -16.41 -3.94
N ALA A 210 -22.56 -15.60 -4.27
CA ALA A 210 -23.84 -15.57 -3.58
C ALA A 210 -24.82 -16.57 -4.18
N SER A 211 -25.84 -16.95 -3.41
CA SER A 211 -27.02 -17.69 -3.89
C SER A 211 -27.75 -16.95 -5.01
N SER A 212 -27.67 -15.62 -5.04
CA SER A 212 -28.20 -14.74 -6.09
C SER A 212 -27.49 -14.89 -7.44
N GLY A 213 -26.35 -15.58 -7.50
CA GLY A 213 -25.50 -15.69 -8.69
C GLY A 213 -24.60 -14.46 -8.93
N SER A 214 -24.54 -13.52 -7.97
CA SER A 214 -23.53 -12.46 -7.92
C SER A 214 -22.16 -13.03 -7.54
N ARG A 215 -21.08 -12.43 -8.09
CA ARG A 215 -19.70 -12.82 -7.81
C ARG A 215 -18.93 -11.64 -7.20
N TYR A 216 -18.08 -11.94 -6.24
CA TYR A 216 -17.27 -10.95 -5.53
C TYR A 216 -15.84 -11.45 -5.40
N ILE A 217 -14.90 -10.51 -5.32
CA ILE A 217 -13.50 -10.78 -5.01
C ILE A 217 -13.21 -10.09 -3.68
N LEU A 218 -12.72 -10.87 -2.71
CA LEU A 218 -12.10 -10.34 -1.51
C LEU A 218 -10.60 -10.58 -1.59
N GLU A 219 -9.84 -9.49 -1.63
CA GLU A 219 -8.40 -9.50 -1.47
C GLU A 219 -8.05 -9.08 -0.05
N GLY A 220 -7.27 -9.89 0.65
CA GLY A 220 -6.87 -9.67 2.02
C GLY A 220 -5.36 -9.70 2.17
N LYS A 221 -4.76 -8.70 2.81
CA LYS A 221 -3.32 -8.61 3.02
C LYS A 221 -3.01 -8.33 4.49
N LYS A 222 -2.31 -9.25 5.16
CA LYS A 222 -1.69 -8.99 6.46
C LYS A 222 -0.28 -8.46 6.21
N VAL A 223 0.04 -7.28 6.73
CA VAL A 223 1.34 -6.61 6.54
C VAL A 223 2.09 -6.66 7.86
N MET A 224 3.20 -7.39 7.90
CA MET A 224 4.04 -7.54 9.08
C MET A 224 5.38 -6.84 8.85
N ASN A 225 5.60 -5.80 9.62
CA ASN A 225 6.73 -4.90 9.48
C ASN A 225 7.74 -5.12 10.61
N PRO A 226 9.05 -4.94 10.39
CA PRO A 226 10.09 -5.13 11.41
C PRO A 226 10.12 -4.01 12.48
N PHE A 227 8.98 -3.66 13.08
CA PHE A 227 8.84 -2.60 14.09
C PHE A 227 8.70 -3.16 15.51
N LEU A 228 9.45 -2.58 16.46
CA LEU A 228 9.41 -2.88 17.90
C LEU A 228 9.46 -4.38 18.28
N LEU A 229 10.30 -5.16 17.58
CA LEU A 229 10.80 -6.48 18.01
C LEU A 229 9.72 -7.52 18.41
N GLY A 230 8.46 -7.37 17.97
CA GLY A 230 7.39 -8.37 18.13
C GLY A 230 6.15 -7.94 18.92
N LEU A 231 6.20 -6.88 19.74
CA LEU A 231 5.01 -6.41 20.48
C LEU A 231 3.87 -5.97 19.53
N TYR A 232 4.23 -5.27 18.45
CA TYR A 232 3.30 -4.93 17.37
C TYR A 232 3.04 -6.11 16.44
N GLY A 233 3.97 -7.06 16.36
CA GLY A 233 3.86 -8.20 15.44
C GLY A 233 2.67 -9.10 15.72
N TRP A 234 2.19 -9.16 16.97
CA TRP A 234 0.95 -9.85 17.28
C TRP A 234 -0.27 -9.19 16.63
N LYS A 235 -0.38 -7.85 16.75
CA LYS A 235 -1.47 -7.09 16.12
C LYS A 235 -1.41 -7.23 14.59
N GLU A 236 -0.23 -7.11 14.01
CA GLU A 236 -0.02 -7.19 12.56
C GLU A 236 -0.32 -8.59 11.99
N SER A 237 0.07 -9.66 12.69
CA SER A 237 -0.20 -11.05 12.26
C SER A 237 -1.67 -11.47 12.42
N THR A 238 -2.44 -10.74 13.23
CA THR A 238 -3.86 -11.01 13.48
C THR A 238 -4.81 -10.07 12.73
N THR A 239 -4.30 -9.03 12.08
CA THR A 239 -5.09 -8.04 11.34
C THR A 239 -4.95 -8.24 9.84
N LEU A 240 -6.07 -8.42 9.16
CA LEU A 240 -6.18 -8.55 7.71
C LEU A 240 -6.82 -7.29 7.15
N LEU A 241 -6.05 -6.52 6.37
CA LEU A 241 -6.60 -5.43 5.57
C LEU A 241 -7.30 -6.04 4.37
N VAL A 242 -8.55 -5.67 4.11
CA VAL A 242 -9.36 -6.29 3.07
C VAL A 242 -9.90 -5.26 2.08
N THR A 243 -9.95 -5.65 0.82
CA THR A 243 -10.65 -4.94 -0.25
C THR A 243 -11.68 -5.90 -0.83
N PHE A 244 -12.93 -5.46 -0.88
CA PHE A 244 -14.07 -6.24 -1.34
C PHE A 244 -14.67 -5.59 -2.59
N LYS A 245 -14.61 -6.33 -3.71
CA LYS A 245 -15.01 -5.84 -5.04
C LYS A 245 -16.10 -6.72 -5.64
N LYS A 246 -17.16 -6.12 -6.18
CA LYS A 246 -18.14 -6.86 -7.00
C LYS A 246 -17.57 -7.08 -8.41
N VAL A 247 -17.67 -8.32 -8.91
CA VAL A 247 -17.22 -8.67 -10.27
C VAL A 247 -18.28 -8.19 -11.26
N LYS A 248 -17.91 -7.29 -12.18
CA LYS A 248 -18.81 -6.81 -13.23
C LYS A 248 -19.23 -7.97 -14.13
N LYS A 249 -20.55 -8.14 -14.33
CA LYS A 249 -21.03 -8.78 -15.56
C LYS A 249 -20.90 -7.75 -16.70
N ASN A 250 -20.92 -8.15 -17.96
CA ASN A 250 -20.67 -7.30 -19.15
C ASN A 250 -21.61 -6.08 -19.34
N ASN A 251 -22.32 -5.63 -18.30
CA ASN A 251 -23.17 -4.45 -18.29
C ASN A 251 -22.39 -3.22 -17.78
N PRO A 252 -22.24 -2.17 -18.59
CA PRO A 252 -21.52 -0.95 -18.22
C PRO A 252 -22.24 -0.08 -17.17
N SER A 253 -23.47 -0.41 -16.79
CA SER A 253 -24.31 0.33 -15.84
C SER A 253 -24.28 -0.19 -14.40
N GLU A 254 -23.53 -1.26 -14.09
CA GLU A 254 -23.41 -1.74 -12.70
C GLU A 254 -22.41 -0.88 -11.90
N GLU A 255 -22.91 -0.24 -10.84
CA GLU A 255 -22.09 0.46 -9.86
C GLU A 255 -21.04 -0.49 -9.26
N MET A 256 -19.79 -0.03 -9.27
CA MET A 256 -18.65 -0.77 -8.76
C MET A 256 -18.62 -0.59 -7.23
N VAL A 257 -19.04 -1.62 -6.50
CA VAL A 257 -18.84 -1.66 -5.05
C VAL A 257 -17.37 -2.01 -4.81
N ASP A 258 -16.58 -1.02 -4.39
CA ASP A 258 -15.21 -1.17 -3.91
C ASP A 258 -15.18 -0.73 -2.44
N LEU A 259 -15.13 -1.69 -1.53
CA LEU A 259 -15.16 -1.43 -0.08
C LEU A 259 -13.85 -1.88 0.55
N GLU A 260 -13.27 -1.01 1.36
CA GLU A 260 -12.10 -1.35 2.17
C GLU A 260 -12.51 -1.63 3.62
N GLY A 261 -11.72 -2.44 4.32
CA GLY A 261 -12.02 -2.85 5.68
C GLY A 261 -10.87 -3.52 6.41
N GLU A 262 -11.13 -3.85 7.68
CA GLU A 262 -10.21 -4.61 8.53
C GLU A 262 -10.95 -5.80 9.16
N LEU A 263 -10.36 -6.98 9.05
CA LEU A 263 -10.80 -8.18 9.76
C LEU A 263 -9.71 -8.61 10.76
N HIS A 264 -10.12 -9.04 11.95
CA HIS A 264 -9.21 -9.49 13.00
C HIS A 264 -9.46 -10.95 13.39
N ILE A 265 -8.39 -11.64 13.75
CA ILE A 265 -8.44 -12.97 14.35
C ILE A 265 -8.30 -12.82 15.85
N SER A 266 -9.27 -13.31 16.60
CA SER A 266 -9.17 -13.31 18.06
C SER A 266 -8.09 -14.29 18.52
N THR A 267 -7.47 -14.03 19.67
CA THR A 267 -6.44 -14.92 20.24
C THR A 267 -6.97 -16.33 20.47
N ILE A 268 -8.21 -16.47 20.92
CA ILE A 268 -8.89 -17.74 21.11
C ILE A 268 -9.09 -18.46 19.76
N ALA A 269 -9.50 -17.74 18.71
CA ALA A 269 -9.67 -18.32 17.38
C ALA A 269 -8.33 -18.77 16.78
N LEU A 270 -7.26 -18.00 16.98
CA LEU A 270 -5.91 -18.38 16.56
C LEU A 270 -5.41 -19.62 17.30
N LEU A 271 -5.59 -19.70 18.63
CA LEU A 271 -5.22 -20.87 19.41
C LEU A 271 -6.01 -22.12 18.97
N ARG A 272 -7.32 -21.96 18.72
CA ARG A 272 -8.16 -23.03 18.15
C ARG A 272 -7.67 -23.47 16.78
N SER A 273 -7.27 -22.54 15.92
CA SER A 273 -6.67 -22.83 14.60
C SER A 273 -5.43 -23.71 14.75
N LEU A 274 -4.49 -23.32 15.64
CA LEU A 274 -3.27 -24.06 15.91
C LEU A 274 -3.54 -25.47 16.48
N ILE A 275 -4.52 -25.61 17.38
CA ILE A 275 -4.91 -26.90 17.96
C ILE A 275 -5.62 -27.78 16.91
N SER A 276 -6.43 -27.19 16.04
CA SER A 276 -7.18 -27.90 14.98
C SER A 276 -6.33 -28.33 13.78
N MET A 277 -5.02 -28.11 13.83
CA MET A 277 -4.13 -28.35 12.70
C MET A 277 -3.86 -29.85 12.50
N GLU A 278 -4.22 -30.34 11.33
CA GLU A 278 -4.05 -31.73 10.90
C GLU A 278 -3.04 -31.84 9.76
N GLY A 279 -2.45 -33.04 9.59
CA GLY A 279 -1.57 -33.38 8.46
C GLY A 279 -0.15 -33.77 8.87
N ASN A 280 0.47 -34.62 8.05
CA ASN A 280 1.78 -35.21 8.32
C ASN A 280 2.92 -34.18 8.40
N ASN A 281 2.77 -33.02 7.75
CA ASN A 281 3.78 -31.96 7.72
C ASN A 281 3.51 -30.80 8.69
N LYS A 282 2.56 -30.92 9.64
CA LYS A 282 2.17 -29.81 10.53
C LYS A 282 3.34 -29.19 11.31
N MET A 283 4.27 -30.02 11.79
CA MET A 283 5.45 -29.54 12.54
C MET A 283 6.41 -28.76 11.63
N LYS A 284 6.64 -29.25 10.41
CA LYS A 284 7.50 -28.57 9.43
C LYS A 284 6.87 -27.25 8.96
N PHE A 285 5.55 -27.22 8.78
CA PHE A 285 4.80 -26.01 8.48
C PHE A 285 4.95 -24.96 9.59
N MET A 286 4.71 -25.34 10.85
CA MET A 286 4.85 -24.46 12.00
C MET A 286 6.27 -23.92 12.12
N TRP A 287 7.28 -24.77 11.94
CA TRP A 287 8.67 -24.36 11.97
C TRP A 287 9.00 -23.34 10.88
N LEU A 288 8.51 -23.55 9.64
CA LEU A 288 8.72 -22.61 8.53
C LEU A 288 8.04 -21.26 8.78
N LEU A 289 6.79 -21.28 9.28
CA LEU A 289 6.04 -20.07 9.59
C LEU A 289 6.71 -19.28 10.73
N LEU A 290 7.05 -19.94 11.83
CA LEU A 290 7.75 -19.32 12.96
C LEU A 290 9.14 -18.80 12.57
N ARG A 291 9.89 -19.56 11.75
CA ARG A 291 11.18 -19.10 11.21
C ARG A 291 11.02 -17.85 10.35
N SER A 292 9.93 -17.73 9.59
CA SER A 292 9.62 -16.53 8.81
C SER A 292 9.33 -15.33 9.72
N LEU A 293 8.48 -15.50 10.74
CA LEU A 293 8.18 -14.43 11.70
C LEU A 293 9.42 -14.00 12.49
N PHE A 294 10.23 -14.96 12.94
CA PHE A 294 11.52 -14.71 13.60
C PHE A 294 12.49 -13.96 12.68
N ARG A 295 12.50 -14.28 11.38
CA ARG A 295 13.29 -13.55 10.37
C ARG A 295 12.86 -12.09 10.24
N THR A 296 11.55 -11.80 10.27
CA THR A 296 11.00 -10.43 10.18
C THR A 296 11.33 -9.62 11.43
N TYR A 297 10.88 -10.08 12.59
CA TYR A 297 10.86 -9.25 13.80
C TYR A 297 12.19 -9.25 14.56
N ILE A 298 12.92 -10.37 14.55
CA ILE A 298 14.15 -10.54 15.36
C ILE A 298 15.40 -10.39 14.49
N LEU A 299 15.56 -11.23 13.47
CA LEU A 299 16.78 -11.21 12.64
C LEU A 299 16.82 -10.01 11.69
N GLN A 300 15.65 -9.48 11.30
CA GLN A 300 15.50 -8.41 10.31
C GLN A 300 16.36 -8.66 9.06
N LYS A 301 16.27 -9.86 8.48
CA LYS A 301 17.03 -10.22 7.26
C LYS A 301 16.14 -10.09 6.02
N PRO A 302 16.59 -9.35 4.98
CA PRO A 302 15.78 -9.12 3.77
C PRO A 302 15.46 -10.43 3.07
N ARG A 303 14.24 -10.58 2.56
CA ARG A 303 13.74 -11.70 1.75
C ARG A 303 14.03 -11.45 0.27
N GLY A 304 14.27 -12.55 -0.46
CA GLY A 304 14.62 -12.50 -1.88
C GLY A 304 16.07 -12.11 -2.13
N ASN A 305 16.56 -12.39 -3.34
CA ASN A 305 17.82 -11.86 -3.82
C ASN A 305 17.57 -10.47 -4.38
N TYR A 306 18.17 -9.45 -3.75
CA TYR A 306 18.23 -8.11 -4.30
C TYR A 306 19.20 -8.13 -5.48
N MET A 307 18.77 -8.65 -6.63
CA MET A 307 19.49 -8.37 -7.87
C MET A 307 19.28 -6.89 -8.15
N GLY A 308 20.36 -6.11 -8.09
CA GLY A 308 20.34 -4.75 -8.60
C GLY A 308 19.94 -4.84 -10.07
N PHE A 309 18.68 -4.53 -10.35
CA PHE A 309 18.19 -4.51 -11.71
C PHE A 309 19.01 -3.50 -12.52
N ALA A 310 19.24 -3.84 -13.78
CA ALA A 310 19.83 -2.92 -14.75
C ALA A 310 19.06 -1.59 -14.69
N PRO A 311 19.75 -0.44 -14.81
CA PRO A 311 19.10 0.86 -14.78
C PRO A 311 18.02 0.88 -15.86
N LEU A 312 16.76 0.79 -15.44
CA LEU A 312 15.63 1.01 -16.32
C LEU A 312 15.83 2.41 -16.91
N GLU A 313 15.70 2.52 -18.23
CA GLU A 313 15.92 3.78 -18.96
C GLU A 313 15.24 4.93 -18.23
N LEU A 314 16.02 5.92 -17.82
CA LEU A 314 15.51 7.13 -17.18
C LEU A 314 14.44 7.71 -18.11
N SER A 315 13.23 7.94 -17.59
CA SER A 315 12.18 8.58 -18.37
C SER A 315 12.68 9.93 -18.89
N ASN A 316 12.94 10.00 -20.20
CA ASN A 316 13.58 11.11 -20.91
C ASN A 316 12.62 12.29 -21.12
N ARG A 317 11.92 12.77 -20.08
CA ARG A 317 11.23 14.07 -20.15
C ARG A 317 12.18 15.16 -19.61
N PRO A 318 12.96 15.84 -20.47
CA PRO A 318 13.89 16.87 -20.02
C PRO A 318 13.13 18.06 -19.43
N TYR A 319 13.74 18.71 -18.44
CA TYR A 319 13.27 20.01 -17.97
C TYR A 319 13.63 21.09 -18.99
N PRO A 320 12.85 22.18 -19.10
CA PRO A 320 13.32 23.37 -19.79
C PRO A 320 14.58 23.92 -19.08
N CYS A 321 15.34 24.77 -19.79
CA CYS A 321 16.52 25.41 -19.20
C CYS A 321 16.16 26.11 -17.89
N SER A 322 16.89 25.80 -16.83
CA SER A 322 16.73 26.43 -15.52
C SER A 322 17.83 27.47 -15.27
N THR A 323 17.48 28.57 -14.61
CA THR A 323 18.44 29.56 -14.12
C THR A 323 18.58 29.42 -12.61
N LEU A 324 19.81 29.30 -12.10
CA LEU A 324 20.07 29.33 -10.66
C LEU A 324 20.43 30.76 -10.25
N HIS A 325 19.61 31.34 -9.37
CA HIS A 325 19.87 32.66 -8.79
C HIS A 325 20.57 32.50 -7.45
N GLU A 326 21.77 33.07 -7.32
CA GLU A 326 22.42 33.24 -6.02
C GLU A 326 21.89 34.52 -5.36
N ILE A 327 21.43 34.40 -4.12
CA ILE A 327 20.77 35.48 -3.38
C ILE A 327 21.50 35.63 -2.03
N LYS A 328 22.01 36.84 -1.77
CA LYS A 328 22.57 37.21 -0.47
C LYS A 328 21.44 37.64 0.46
N THR A 329 21.27 36.95 1.58
CA THR A 329 20.28 37.27 2.61
C THR A 329 20.73 38.46 3.46
N GLU A 330 19.82 39.02 4.25
CA GLU A 330 20.09 40.18 5.11
C GLU A 330 21.20 39.89 6.14
N ASP A 331 21.22 38.67 6.70
CA ASP A 331 22.26 38.20 7.62
C ASP A 331 23.57 37.80 6.91
N GLY A 332 23.68 38.03 5.60
CA GLY A 332 24.89 37.86 4.82
C GLY A 332 25.16 36.45 4.29
N PHE A 333 24.27 35.49 4.54
CA PHE A 333 24.35 34.13 4.00
C PHE A 333 24.00 34.12 2.51
N VAL A 334 24.52 33.15 1.74
CA VAL A 334 24.20 33.00 0.32
C VAL A 334 23.35 31.76 0.13
N ILE A 335 22.15 31.96 -0.43
CA ILE A 335 21.21 30.90 -0.77
C ILE A 335 21.03 30.80 -2.28
N GLY A 336 20.53 29.67 -2.76
CA GLY A 336 20.16 29.46 -4.14
C GLY A 336 18.64 29.51 -4.33
N CYS A 337 18.19 29.96 -5.49
CA CYS A 337 16.81 29.79 -5.91
C CYS A 337 16.78 29.43 -7.40
N ARG A 338 16.31 28.23 -7.73
CA ARG A 338 16.30 27.72 -9.10
C ARG A 338 14.98 28.07 -9.77
N GLN A 339 15.04 28.68 -10.94
CA GLN A 339 13.90 29.14 -11.71
C GLN A 339 13.77 28.34 -13.00
N TRP A 340 12.55 27.95 -13.35
CA TRP A 340 12.19 27.44 -14.66
C TRP A 340 11.14 28.35 -15.29
N LYS A 341 11.37 28.72 -16.56
CA LYS A 341 10.42 29.45 -17.39
C LYS A 341 10.18 28.69 -18.68
N ILE A 342 8.94 28.70 -19.16
CA ILE A 342 8.62 28.28 -20.53
C ILE A 342 9.03 29.43 -21.46
N LYS A 343 9.85 29.11 -22.46
CA LYS A 343 10.19 30.06 -23.54
C LYS A 343 9.04 30.12 -24.53
N ASN A 344 8.86 31.27 -25.19
CA ASN A 344 7.82 31.44 -26.22
C ASN A 344 7.91 30.41 -27.37
N SER A 345 9.08 29.81 -27.62
CA SER A 345 9.28 28.73 -28.60
C SER A 345 8.70 27.37 -28.19
N ASP A 346 8.47 27.15 -26.89
CA ASP A 346 7.91 25.92 -26.31
C ASP A 346 6.42 26.07 -25.97
N SER A 347 5.79 27.14 -26.46
CA SER A 347 4.39 27.51 -26.20
C SER A 347 3.36 26.45 -26.64
N TRP A 348 3.72 25.58 -27.59
CA TRP A 348 2.89 24.44 -28.01
C TRP A 348 2.64 23.41 -26.88
N ARG A 349 3.42 23.45 -25.78
CA ARG A 349 3.25 22.56 -24.62
C ARG A 349 2.27 23.07 -23.56
N LEU A 350 1.80 24.30 -23.69
CA LEU A 350 0.93 24.90 -22.70
C LEU A 350 -0.51 24.41 -22.88
N GLU A 351 -1.16 24.02 -21.79
CA GLU A 351 -2.62 23.81 -21.77
C GLU A 351 -3.40 25.15 -21.63
N GLY A 352 -2.77 26.32 -21.82
CA GLY A 352 -3.40 27.64 -21.68
C GLY A 352 -2.47 28.85 -21.89
N GLU A 353 -2.97 30.05 -21.61
CA GLU A 353 -2.16 31.29 -21.61
C GLU A 353 -1.15 31.30 -20.45
N LYS A 354 -0.10 32.11 -20.58
CA LYS A 354 0.94 32.26 -19.55
C LYS A 354 0.32 32.84 -18.27
N ASN A 355 0.43 32.13 -17.16
CA ASN A 355 -0.15 32.56 -15.90
C ASN A 355 0.71 33.70 -15.28
N PRO A 356 0.11 34.81 -14.83
CA PRO A 356 0.87 35.93 -14.27
C PRO A 356 1.48 35.62 -12.89
N TYR A 357 0.99 34.61 -12.18
CA TYR A 357 1.42 34.30 -10.82
C TYR A 357 2.54 33.24 -10.79
N PRO A 358 3.78 33.59 -10.39
CA PRO A 358 4.84 32.61 -10.18
C PRO A 358 4.57 31.74 -8.94
N VAL A 359 5.12 30.53 -8.95
CA VAL A 359 4.97 29.56 -7.86
C VAL A 359 6.31 29.33 -7.18
N LEU A 360 6.40 29.62 -5.89
CA LEU A 360 7.56 29.36 -5.03
C LEU A 360 7.38 28.03 -4.29
N LEU A 361 8.32 27.11 -4.52
CA LEU A 361 8.40 25.79 -3.92
C LEU A 361 9.45 25.77 -2.81
N ILE A 362 9.05 25.30 -1.63
CA ILE A 362 9.90 25.25 -0.44
C ILE A 362 9.99 23.82 0.07
N ASN A 363 11.18 23.22 -0.06
CA ASN A 363 11.44 21.83 0.31
C ASN A 363 11.34 21.59 1.82
N GLY A 364 11.23 20.31 2.20
CA GLY A 364 11.35 19.85 3.58
C GLY A 364 12.80 19.82 4.07
N HIS A 365 13.06 19.01 5.10
CA HIS A 365 14.39 18.90 5.69
C HIS A 365 15.35 18.15 4.77
N SER A 366 16.15 18.92 4.01
CA SER A 366 17.29 18.46 3.21
C SER A 366 16.99 17.41 2.14
N THR A 367 15.73 17.30 1.70
CA THR A 367 15.28 16.34 0.67
C THR A 367 14.60 17.07 -0.49
N GLU A 368 14.89 16.65 -1.72
CA GLU A 368 14.19 17.15 -2.91
C GLU A 368 12.81 16.52 -2.99
N SER A 369 11.77 17.36 -3.00
CA SER A 369 10.37 16.90 -3.06
C SER A 369 9.68 17.23 -4.38
N TYR A 370 10.18 18.22 -5.12
CA TYR A 370 9.46 18.76 -6.29
C TYR A 370 10.16 18.55 -7.63
N TRP A 371 11.49 18.45 -7.61
CA TRP A 371 12.32 18.24 -8.79
C TRP A 371 12.83 16.79 -8.82
N LEU A 372 12.12 15.93 -9.54
CA LEU A 372 12.29 14.48 -9.54
C LEU A 372 12.69 13.98 -10.94
N PRO A 373 13.99 14.04 -11.30
CA PRO A 373 14.44 13.78 -12.67
C PRO A 373 14.27 12.32 -13.12
N THR A 374 14.07 11.39 -12.19
CA THR A 374 13.82 9.98 -12.50
C THR A 374 12.37 9.67 -12.82
N GLU A 375 11.45 10.56 -12.43
CA GLU A 375 10.03 10.37 -12.64
C GLU A 375 9.56 11.04 -13.93
N PRO A 376 8.55 10.49 -14.63
CA PRO A 376 8.03 11.08 -15.86
C PRO A 376 7.33 12.42 -15.60
N THR A 377 6.66 12.55 -14.46
CA THR A 377 5.88 13.73 -14.08
C THR A 377 6.15 14.06 -12.62
N ASP A 378 6.54 15.30 -12.36
CA ASP A 378 6.73 15.84 -11.01
C ASP A 378 6.00 17.19 -10.88
N LEU A 379 6.03 17.79 -9.69
CA LEU A 379 5.29 19.03 -9.48
C LEU A 379 5.84 20.18 -10.34
N VAL A 380 7.16 20.28 -10.51
CA VAL A 380 7.79 21.32 -11.35
C VAL A 380 7.27 21.24 -12.79
N ARG A 381 7.29 20.06 -13.41
CA ARG A 381 6.76 19.88 -14.77
C ARG A 381 5.26 20.12 -14.84
N THR A 382 4.51 19.68 -13.83
CA THR A 382 3.05 19.88 -13.77
C THR A 382 2.70 21.38 -13.74
N LEU A 383 3.41 22.18 -12.94
CA LEU A 383 3.20 23.62 -12.85
C LEU A 383 3.58 24.34 -14.14
N LEU A 384 4.69 23.93 -14.76
CA LEU A 384 5.10 24.45 -16.07
C LEU A 384 4.04 24.14 -17.13
N ASP A 385 3.53 22.90 -17.21
CA ASP A 385 2.48 22.51 -18.16
C ASP A 385 1.19 23.34 -17.99
N LYS A 386 0.91 23.80 -16.76
CA LYS A 386 -0.18 24.73 -16.41
C LYS A 386 0.15 26.21 -16.62
N GLY A 387 1.30 26.55 -17.18
CA GLY A 387 1.69 27.91 -17.54
C GLY A 387 2.30 28.73 -16.41
N HIS A 388 2.62 28.13 -15.26
CA HIS A 388 3.25 28.84 -14.15
C HIS A 388 4.78 28.88 -14.27
N GLU A 389 5.34 30.07 -14.03
CA GLU A 389 6.76 30.21 -13.72
C GLU A 389 7.05 29.57 -12.36
N THR A 390 7.99 28.62 -12.32
CA THR A 390 8.26 27.84 -11.10
C THR A 390 9.62 28.17 -10.52
N TRP A 391 9.66 28.38 -9.20
CA TRP A 391 10.85 28.69 -8.42
C TRP A 391 11.03 27.67 -7.30
N LEU A 392 12.24 27.14 -7.12
CA LEU A 392 12.59 26.21 -6.06
C LEU A 392 13.65 26.83 -5.15
N LEU A 393 13.27 27.06 -3.89
CA LEU A 393 14.17 27.60 -2.87
C LEU A 393 15.17 26.54 -2.42
N GLN A 394 16.46 26.90 -2.44
CA GLN A 394 17.57 26.13 -1.87
C GLN A 394 18.12 26.91 -0.66
N PRO A 395 17.43 26.83 0.51
CA PRO A 395 17.77 27.62 1.70
C PRO A 395 19.08 27.14 2.34
N ARG A 396 19.49 27.75 3.47
CA ARG A 396 20.66 27.32 4.27
C ARG A 396 20.60 25.88 4.83
N LEU A 397 19.41 25.26 4.75
CA LEU A 397 19.12 23.87 5.08
C LEU A 397 19.38 22.89 3.91
N HIS A 398 19.51 23.41 2.69
CA HIS A 398 19.73 22.62 1.49
C HIS A 398 21.14 22.01 1.49
N PRO A 399 21.33 20.74 1.08
CA PRO A 399 22.65 20.10 1.10
C PRO A 399 23.75 20.91 0.38
N LEU A 400 23.42 21.58 -0.72
CA LEU A 400 24.35 22.43 -1.48
C LEU A 400 24.71 23.76 -0.80
N ASN A 401 23.87 24.26 0.11
CA ASN A 401 24.03 25.55 0.79
C ASN A 401 24.08 25.34 2.32
N SER A 402 24.63 24.21 2.77
CA SER A 402 24.52 23.76 4.16
C SER A 402 25.24 24.70 5.14
N SER A 403 24.50 25.28 6.08
CA SER A 403 25.08 25.99 7.23
C SER A 403 25.31 25.05 8.42
N ASN A 404 26.43 25.23 9.13
CA ASN A 404 26.73 24.52 10.38
C ASN A 404 26.00 25.10 11.60
N SER A 405 25.41 26.29 11.48
CA SER A 405 24.77 26.99 12.59
C SER A 405 23.62 27.84 12.08
N PHE A 406 22.40 27.36 12.29
CA PHE A 406 21.17 28.08 12.01
C PHE A 406 19.98 27.38 12.68
N THR A 407 18.84 28.05 12.69
CA THR A 407 17.56 27.60 13.18
C THR A 407 16.52 27.67 12.06
N ILE A 408 15.39 26.97 12.22
CA ILE A 408 14.27 27.08 11.26
C ILE A 408 13.75 28.54 11.18
N GLU A 409 13.90 29.32 12.24
CA GLU A 409 13.53 30.75 12.27
C GLU A 409 14.38 31.55 11.28
N ASP A 410 15.67 31.26 11.15
CA ASP A 410 16.53 31.97 10.19
C ASP A 410 16.09 31.77 8.73
N ILE A 411 15.50 30.59 8.41
CA ILE A 411 14.92 30.34 7.08
C ILE A 411 13.70 31.24 6.86
N GLY A 412 12.81 31.34 7.84
CA GLY A 412 11.61 32.18 7.76
C GLY A 412 11.92 33.67 7.79
N ARG A 413 12.95 34.08 8.55
CA ARG A 413 13.32 35.47 8.75
C ARG A 413 14.19 36.04 7.63
N PHE A 414 15.06 35.24 7.02
CA PHE A 414 16.05 35.73 6.07
C PHE A 414 15.94 35.07 4.69
N ASP A 415 15.84 33.74 4.62
CA ASP A 415 15.94 33.02 3.34
C ASP A 415 14.68 33.21 2.47
N ILE A 416 13.50 32.99 3.05
CA ILE A 416 12.22 33.09 2.33
C ILE A 416 11.95 34.54 1.87
N PRO A 417 12.09 35.58 2.73
CA PRO A 417 11.91 36.97 2.30
C PRO A 417 12.87 37.35 1.15
N ALA A 418 14.14 36.95 1.23
CA ALA A 418 15.12 37.26 0.19
C ALA A 418 14.76 36.61 -1.17
N ALA A 419 14.23 35.38 -1.14
CA ALA A 419 13.74 34.71 -2.33
C ALA A 419 12.51 35.41 -2.93
N ILE A 420 11.52 35.75 -2.11
CA ILE A 420 10.32 36.49 -2.54
C ILE A 420 10.70 37.85 -3.13
N ASP A 421 11.56 38.62 -2.48
CA ASP A 421 12.03 39.91 -2.98
C ASP A 421 12.78 39.77 -4.32
N LYS A 422 13.52 38.69 -4.53
CA LYS A 422 14.16 38.42 -5.83
C LYS A 422 13.13 38.14 -6.92
N ILE A 423 12.10 37.35 -6.62
CA ILE A 423 11.00 37.05 -7.56
C ILE A 423 10.27 38.35 -7.94
N LEU A 424 9.93 39.18 -6.96
CA LEU A 424 9.25 40.48 -7.15
C LEU A 424 10.12 41.56 -7.81
N LYS A 425 11.45 41.37 -7.86
CA LYS A 425 12.35 42.25 -8.61
C LYS A 425 12.44 41.86 -10.09
N LEU A 426 12.31 40.57 -10.40
CA LEU A 426 12.39 40.07 -11.78
C LEU A 426 11.03 40.07 -12.48
N ASN A 427 9.96 39.94 -11.72
CA ASN A 427 8.59 40.11 -12.15
C ASN A 427 8.15 41.53 -11.72
N GLU A 428 7.18 42.14 -12.38
CA GLU A 428 6.69 43.49 -12.01
C GLU A 428 6.30 43.53 -10.52
N LYS A 429 6.59 44.65 -9.83
CA LYS A 429 6.49 44.76 -8.35
C LYS A 429 5.08 44.49 -7.78
N SER A 430 4.05 44.46 -8.62
CA SER A 430 2.63 44.26 -8.25
C SER A 430 2.19 42.79 -8.26
N ILE A 431 3.01 41.85 -8.72
CA ILE A 431 2.61 40.45 -8.89
C ILE A 431 2.63 39.71 -7.55
N LYS A 432 1.57 38.93 -7.26
CA LYS A 432 1.52 38.02 -6.10
C LYS A 432 2.12 36.66 -6.44
N ILE A 433 2.47 35.89 -5.42
CA ILE A 433 3.17 34.60 -5.56
C ILE A 433 2.34 33.49 -4.93
N HIS A 434 2.20 32.35 -5.60
CA HIS A 434 1.71 31.13 -4.96
C HIS A 434 2.84 30.42 -4.24
N VAL A 435 2.59 29.92 -3.03
CA VAL A 435 3.62 29.21 -2.26
C VAL A 435 3.18 27.78 -1.99
N VAL A 436 4.02 26.82 -2.38
CA VAL A 436 3.85 25.40 -2.03
C VAL A 436 5.01 24.98 -1.14
N ALA A 437 4.70 24.54 0.09
CA ALA A 437 5.70 24.20 1.08
C ALA A 437 5.49 22.79 1.66
N HIS A 438 6.60 22.13 2.00
CA HIS A 438 6.60 20.77 2.53
C HIS A 438 7.31 20.70 3.87
N CYS A 439 6.76 19.97 4.84
CA CYS A 439 7.41 19.64 6.11
C CYS A 439 8.00 20.89 6.81
N VAL A 440 9.32 20.96 7.00
CA VAL A 440 10.03 22.11 7.60
C VAL A 440 9.89 23.38 6.77
N GLY A 441 9.79 23.29 5.45
CA GLY A 441 9.48 24.42 4.58
C GLY A 441 8.13 25.04 4.92
N GLY A 442 7.14 24.21 5.27
CA GLY A 442 5.85 24.65 5.76
C GLY A 442 5.94 25.39 7.10
N LEU A 443 6.77 24.91 8.03
CA LEU A 443 7.02 25.63 9.29
C LEU A 443 7.69 27.00 9.03
N ALA A 444 8.69 27.04 8.15
CA ALA A 444 9.46 28.24 7.85
C ALA A 444 8.62 29.34 7.18
N ILE A 445 7.73 29.00 6.23
CA ILE A 445 6.85 30.00 5.60
C ILE A 445 5.84 30.58 6.59
N HIS A 446 5.31 29.77 7.52
CA HIS A 446 4.44 30.30 8.57
C HIS A 446 5.21 31.22 9.53
N ILE A 447 6.46 30.88 9.88
CA ILE A 447 7.33 31.78 10.64
C ILE A 447 7.58 33.09 9.86
N ALA A 448 7.80 33.04 8.55
CA ALA A 448 8.02 34.22 7.73
C ALA A 448 6.81 35.17 7.73
N ILE A 449 5.60 34.64 7.53
CA ILE A 449 4.36 35.43 7.46
C ILE A 449 3.94 35.91 8.85
N MET A 450 3.81 34.99 9.82
CA MET A 450 3.38 35.33 11.19
C MET A 450 4.43 36.14 11.95
N GLY A 451 5.71 36.01 11.59
CA GLY A 451 6.79 36.87 12.09
C GLY A 451 6.78 38.28 11.50
N GLY A 452 6.00 38.53 10.44
CA GLY A 452 5.93 39.83 9.76
C GLY A 452 7.10 40.09 8.80
N HIS A 453 7.87 39.05 8.45
CA HIS A 453 8.98 39.15 7.49
C HIS A 453 8.48 39.09 6.03
N VAL A 454 7.30 38.51 5.82
CA VAL A 454 6.60 38.50 4.52
C VAL A 454 5.16 38.95 4.73
N SER A 455 4.72 39.94 3.97
CA SER A 455 3.31 40.35 3.97
C SER A 455 2.45 39.32 3.24
N ALA A 456 1.33 38.91 3.84
CA ALA A 456 0.32 38.07 3.20
C ALA A 456 -0.20 38.68 1.89
N THR A 457 -0.19 40.01 1.75
CA THR A 457 -0.63 40.69 0.51
C THR A 457 0.23 40.36 -0.72
N ARG A 458 1.44 39.81 -0.52
CA ARG A 458 2.33 39.36 -1.61
C ARG A 458 2.09 37.90 -1.99
N ILE A 459 1.23 37.18 -1.28
CA ILE A 459 0.97 35.75 -1.46
C ILE A 459 -0.46 35.57 -1.96
N ALA A 460 -0.61 35.00 -3.15
CA ALA A 460 -1.92 34.72 -3.73
C ALA A 460 -2.58 33.50 -3.06
N SER A 461 -1.81 32.44 -2.78
CA SER A 461 -2.27 31.30 -1.99
C SER A 461 -1.12 30.51 -1.36
N LEU A 462 -1.42 29.80 -0.26
CA LEU A 462 -0.45 28.97 0.46
C LEU A 462 -0.92 27.52 0.57
N SER A 463 -0.18 26.61 -0.06
CA SER A 463 -0.38 25.16 0.07
C SER A 463 0.71 24.52 0.91
N CYS A 464 0.35 23.76 1.94
CA CYS A 464 1.30 23.07 2.80
C CYS A 464 1.01 21.57 2.88
N THR A 465 2.04 20.75 2.67
CA THR A 465 1.95 19.28 2.76
C THR A 465 2.59 18.77 4.05
N ASN A 466 1.82 17.97 4.81
CA ASN A 466 2.16 17.43 6.12
C ASN A 466 2.84 18.44 7.06
N SER A 467 2.39 19.70 6.99
CA SER A 467 2.93 20.83 7.74
C SER A 467 1.89 21.96 7.82
N SER A 468 2.01 22.79 8.85
CA SER A 468 1.24 24.02 9.07
C SER A 468 1.98 24.85 10.14
N MET A 469 1.37 25.90 10.71
CA MET A 469 1.88 26.48 11.97
C MET A 469 1.89 25.47 13.14
N PHE A 470 1.14 24.38 13.03
CA PHE A 470 1.19 23.22 13.91
C PHE A 470 2.07 22.10 13.32
N PHE A 471 2.63 21.27 14.21
CA PHE A 471 3.44 20.12 13.80
C PHE A 471 3.26 18.96 14.79
N LYS A 472 2.24 18.13 14.57
CA LYS A 472 1.89 17.01 15.46
C LYS A 472 2.46 15.71 14.95
N LEU A 473 3.51 15.23 15.62
CA LEU A 473 4.21 13.99 15.34
C LEU A 473 3.42 12.74 15.75
N THR A 474 3.80 11.58 15.20
CA THR A 474 3.40 10.26 15.71
C THR A 474 3.90 10.03 17.13
N THR A 475 3.20 9.21 17.92
CA THR A 475 3.59 8.88 19.31
C THR A 475 5.05 8.45 19.43
N TRP A 476 5.53 7.60 18.52
CA TRP A 476 6.91 7.14 18.50
C TRP A 476 7.90 8.29 18.21
N SER A 477 7.59 9.14 17.23
CA SER A 477 8.43 10.29 16.90
C SER A 477 8.43 11.35 18.01
N THR A 478 7.29 11.57 18.67
CA THR A 478 7.18 12.41 19.88
C THR A 478 8.05 11.87 21.00
N PHE A 479 7.98 10.56 21.28
CA PHE A 479 8.83 9.92 22.28
C PHE A 479 10.32 10.11 21.99
N LYS A 480 10.75 9.93 20.73
CA LYS A 480 12.14 10.22 20.31
C LYS A 480 12.56 11.67 20.58
N MET A 481 11.65 12.63 20.36
CA MET A 481 11.92 14.05 20.59
C MET A 481 11.97 14.41 22.08
N TRP A 482 11.28 13.68 22.95
CA TRP A 482 11.37 13.85 24.41
C TRP A 482 12.71 13.39 24.95
N LEU A 483 13.20 12.23 24.49
CA LEU A 483 14.52 11.75 24.83
C LEU A 483 15.61 12.77 24.47
N PRO A 484 16.73 12.84 25.22
CA PRO A 484 17.81 13.79 24.97
C PRO A 484 18.68 13.41 23.75
N LEU A 485 18.13 12.69 22.75
CA LEU A 485 18.87 12.20 21.59
C LEU A 485 19.49 13.33 20.76
N ILE A 486 18.74 14.41 20.52
CA ILE A 486 19.25 15.55 19.74
C ILE A 486 20.35 16.30 20.50
N PRO A 487 20.19 16.71 21.78
CA PRO A 487 21.28 17.31 22.55
C PRO A 487 22.55 16.46 22.56
N ILE A 488 22.44 15.15 22.80
CA ILE A 488 23.58 14.22 22.79
C ILE A 488 24.21 14.15 21.40
N THR A 489 23.40 14.07 20.34
CA THR A 489 23.88 14.02 18.96
C THR A 489 24.66 15.28 18.60
N MET A 490 24.15 16.46 18.97
CA MET A 490 24.83 17.73 18.71
C MET A 490 26.13 17.85 19.50
N MET A 491 26.18 17.36 20.74
CA MET A 491 27.41 17.28 21.54
C MET A 491 28.47 16.41 20.87
N ILE A 492 28.07 15.26 20.30
CA ILE A 492 28.97 14.34 19.58
C ILE A 492 29.49 14.96 18.27
N LEU A 493 28.65 15.72 17.55
CA LEU A 493 29.03 16.41 16.31
C LEU A 493 29.95 17.62 16.55
N GLY A 494 29.81 18.30 17.69
CA GLY A 494 30.59 19.49 18.01
C GLY A 494 30.33 20.63 17.02
N LYS A 495 31.42 21.24 16.51
CA LYS A 495 31.33 22.39 15.58
C LYS A 495 30.91 22.01 14.15
N ASN A 496 31.09 20.75 13.74
CA ASN A 496 30.70 20.28 12.41
C ASN A 496 29.38 19.53 12.49
N THR A 497 28.29 20.26 12.28
CA THR A 497 26.92 19.74 12.41
C THR A 497 26.39 19.16 11.11
N ILE A 498 27.20 19.11 10.04
CA ILE A 498 26.81 18.49 8.78
C ILE A 498 27.18 17.00 8.82
N LEU A 499 26.16 16.15 8.81
CA LEU A 499 26.34 14.70 8.77
C LEU A 499 26.40 14.23 7.31
N PRO A 500 27.52 13.72 6.80
CA PRO A 500 27.53 13.11 5.47
C PRO A 500 26.60 11.90 5.47
N ILE A 501 25.76 11.70 4.45
CA ILE A 501 24.84 10.54 4.40
C ILE A 501 25.45 9.44 3.54
N LEU A 502 25.93 9.79 2.35
CA LEU A 502 26.53 8.86 1.39
C LEU A 502 27.64 8.02 2.03
N LYS A 503 27.66 6.73 1.70
CA LYS A 503 28.69 5.80 2.16
C LYS A 503 30.08 6.13 1.62
N THR A 504 30.16 6.74 0.45
CA THR A 504 31.42 7.10 -0.23
C THR A 504 32.10 8.32 0.37
N THR A 505 31.37 9.17 1.08
CA THR A 505 31.93 10.40 1.66
C THR A 505 32.70 10.09 2.95
N LYS A 506 33.90 10.67 3.09
CA LYS A 506 34.72 10.52 4.29
C LYS A 506 33.96 11.06 5.51
N ALA A 507 33.70 10.19 6.49
CA ALA A 507 33.08 10.52 7.76
C ALA A 507 34.10 10.39 8.90
N ASN A 508 34.05 11.32 9.86
CA ASN A 508 34.86 11.22 11.08
C ASN A 508 34.32 10.11 12.02
N SER A 509 35.09 9.73 13.05
CA SER A 509 34.70 8.65 13.97
C SER A 509 33.37 8.91 14.68
N ASN A 510 33.09 10.16 15.05
CA ASN A 510 31.84 10.57 15.71
C ASN A 510 30.63 10.42 14.77
N GLN A 511 30.75 10.86 13.52
CA GLN A 511 29.72 10.69 12.49
C GLN A 511 29.49 9.21 12.18
N LYS A 512 30.55 8.39 12.11
CA LYS A 512 30.42 6.93 11.95
C LYS A 512 29.64 6.29 13.10
N LEU A 513 29.93 6.71 14.34
CA LEU A 513 29.20 6.27 15.52
C LEU A 513 27.70 6.64 15.42
N LEU A 514 27.39 7.89 15.10
CA LEU A 514 26.00 8.35 14.94
C LEU A 514 25.25 7.60 13.84
N LYS A 515 25.89 7.37 12.69
CA LYS A 515 25.31 6.51 11.64
C LYS A 515 25.04 5.10 12.14
N SER A 516 25.97 4.52 12.91
CA SER A 516 25.79 3.19 13.49
C SER A 516 24.57 3.15 14.41
N VAL A 517 24.46 4.11 15.33
CA VAL A 517 23.31 4.23 16.23
C VAL A 517 22.01 4.39 15.44
N ALA A 518 21.97 5.26 14.43
CA ALA A 518 20.79 5.47 13.59
C ALA A 518 20.28 4.17 12.93
N ARG A 519 21.17 3.25 12.54
CA ARG A 519 20.79 1.94 11.97
C ARG A 519 20.08 1.02 12.96
N PHE A 520 20.23 1.22 14.26
CA PHE A 520 19.57 0.40 15.28
C PHE A 520 18.27 1.01 15.81
N ILE A 521 17.96 2.26 15.46
CA ILE A 521 16.73 2.92 15.91
C ILE A 521 15.50 2.22 15.27
N PRO A 522 14.53 1.74 16.08
CA PRO A 522 13.33 1.09 15.59
C PRO A 522 12.49 1.97 14.66
N ARG A 523 11.97 1.37 13.59
CA ARG A 523 11.22 2.02 12.51
C ARG A 523 10.29 1.02 11.82
N TYR A 524 9.27 1.52 11.12
CA TYR A 524 8.25 0.67 10.49
C TYR A 524 8.85 -0.17 9.37
N GLU A 525 9.46 0.47 8.37
CA GLU A 525 10.08 -0.23 7.24
C GLU A 525 11.59 -0.22 7.34
N ARG A 526 12.19 -1.29 6.81
CA ARG A 526 13.63 -1.45 6.66
C ARG A 526 13.97 -1.63 5.19
N CYS A 527 15.13 -1.12 4.81
CA CYS A 527 15.61 -1.04 3.43
C CYS A 527 17.03 -1.61 3.33
N PRO A 528 17.40 -2.25 2.21
CA PRO A 528 18.78 -2.70 2.01
C PRO A 528 19.74 -1.55 1.66
N CYS A 529 19.22 -0.37 1.32
CA CYS A 529 20.01 0.83 1.06
C CYS A 529 20.49 1.45 2.37
N ASP A 530 21.80 1.46 2.60
CA ASP A 530 22.40 1.94 3.84
C ASP A 530 22.10 3.42 4.12
N GLU A 531 22.10 4.26 3.08
CA GLU A 531 21.77 5.69 3.18
C GLU A 531 20.32 5.91 3.66
N CYS A 532 19.37 5.15 3.10
CA CYS A 532 17.97 5.17 3.51
C CYS A 532 17.81 4.72 4.97
N GLU A 533 18.59 3.71 5.38
CA GLU A 533 18.57 3.19 6.75
C GLU A 533 19.11 4.18 7.78
N VAL A 534 20.17 4.92 7.44
CA VAL A 534 20.69 5.99 8.31
C VAL A 534 19.68 7.13 8.40
N PHE A 535 19.17 7.58 7.25
CA PHE A 535 18.19 8.68 7.20
C PHE A 535 16.91 8.35 7.97
N SER A 536 16.36 7.16 7.74
CA SER A 536 15.16 6.66 8.44
C SER A 536 15.40 6.41 9.92
N GLY A 537 16.65 6.18 10.34
CA GLY A 537 16.99 6.13 11.76
C GLY A 537 16.85 7.48 12.46
N ILE A 538 17.26 8.55 11.79
CA ILE A 538 17.24 9.92 12.32
C ILE A 538 15.79 10.43 12.37
N PHE A 539 15.10 10.43 11.23
CA PHE A 539 13.74 10.97 11.13
C PHE A 539 12.67 9.98 11.57
N GLY A 540 12.87 8.69 11.33
CA GLY A 540 11.78 7.72 11.10
C GLY A 540 11.61 7.50 9.59
N ASN A 541 10.82 6.50 9.17
CA ASN A 541 10.47 6.40 7.74
C ASN A 541 9.74 7.70 7.33
N THR A 542 10.13 8.31 6.21
CA THR A 542 9.50 9.53 5.68
C THR A 542 8.59 9.27 4.49
N PHE A 543 8.62 8.07 3.94
CA PHE A 543 7.75 7.60 2.87
C PHE A 543 7.54 6.10 3.02
N TRP A 544 6.50 5.57 2.39
CA TRP A 544 6.29 4.14 2.23
C TRP A 544 6.99 3.67 0.96
N HIS A 545 7.85 2.66 1.05
CA HIS A 545 8.61 2.18 -0.12
C HIS A 545 7.70 1.68 -1.24
N ASP A 546 6.51 1.18 -0.89
CA ASP A 546 5.49 0.73 -1.84
C ASP A 546 5.02 1.85 -2.78
N ASN A 547 5.00 3.11 -2.31
CA ASN A 547 4.54 4.27 -3.08
C ASN A 547 5.63 4.89 -3.97
N ILE A 548 6.89 4.45 -3.84
CA ILE A 548 8.04 5.07 -4.50
C ILE A 548 8.62 4.11 -5.54
N THR A 549 8.90 4.64 -6.73
CA THR A 549 9.59 3.86 -7.76
C THR A 549 11.02 3.51 -7.33
N GLN A 550 11.53 2.39 -7.80
CA GLN A 550 12.89 1.95 -7.44
C GLN A 550 13.97 2.93 -7.94
N THR A 551 13.76 3.56 -9.11
CA THR A 551 14.66 4.57 -9.69
C THR A 551 14.71 5.83 -8.84
N LEU A 552 13.56 6.32 -8.38
CA LEU A 552 13.51 7.49 -7.50
C LEU A 552 14.10 7.20 -6.13
N HIS A 553 13.78 6.06 -5.54
CA HIS A 553 14.36 5.63 -4.27
C HIS A 553 15.90 5.61 -4.34
N GLN A 554 16.48 5.10 -5.44
CA GLN A 554 17.92 5.13 -5.65
C GLN A 554 18.47 6.54 -5.84
N TRP A 555 17.84 7.36 -6.69
CA TRP A 555 18.30 8.73 -6.96
C TRP A 555 18.26 9.60 -5.71
N MET A 556 17.17 9.55 -4.94
CA MET A 556 17.02 10.34 -3.71
C MET A 556 18.13 10.02 -2.71
N ASN A 557 18.35 8.73 -2.43
CA ASN A 557 19.28 8.29 -1.39
C ASN A 557 20.75 8.34 -1.82
N LYS A 558 21.06 8.18 -3.12
CA LYS A 558 22.44 8.10 -3.61
C LYS A 558 22.93 9.35 -4.34
N LYS A 559 22.03 10.25 -4.76
CA LYS A 559 22.38 11.48 -5.51
C LYS A 559 21.84 12.75 -4.86
N SER A 560 20.54 12.79 -4.53
CA SER A 560 19.90 14.02 -4.03
C SER A 560 20.33 14.41 -2.61
N LEU A 561 20.58 13.44 -1.74
CA LEU A 561 20.90 13.65 -0.32
C LEU A 561 22.38 13.33 -0.01
N PRO A 562 23.35 14.18 -0.40
CA PRO A 562 24.75 13.92 -0.13
C PRO A 562 25.09 14.06 1.37
N CYS A 563 24.47 15.03 2.04
CA CYS A 563 24.68 15.33 3.45
C CYS A 563 23.39 15.85 4.10
N LEU A 564 23.38 15.81 5.44
CA LEU A 564 22.27 16.21 6.28
C LEU A 564 22.75 17.28 7.29
N PRO A 565 22.37 18.55 7.11
CA PRO A 565 22.55 19.60 8.10
C PRO A 565 21.75 19.29 9.38
N MET A 566 22.47 19.10 10.49
CA MET A 566 21.86 18.82 11.79
C MET A 566 21.59 20.09 12.62
N ALA A 567 22.10 21.25 12.19
CA ALA A 567 22.03 22.50 12.94
C ALA A 567 20.59 22.94 13.30
N ALA A 568 19.61 22.65 12.45
CA ALA A 568 18.21 22.99 12.71
C ALA A 568 17.49 22.06 13.71
N PHE A 569 18.04 20.88 14.02
CA PHE A 569 17.35 19.90 14.87
C PHE A 569 17.08 20.36 16.31
N PRO A 570 17.97 21.10 16.99
CA PRO A 570 17.66 21.68 18.30
C PRO A 570 16.39 22.54 18.29
N HIS A 571 16.23 23.39 17.26
CA HIS A 571 15.04 24.22 17.12
C HIS A 571 13.83 23.36 16.72
N LEU A 572 13.99 22.45 15.77
CA LEU A 572 12.94 21.51 15.37
C LEU A 572 12.42 20.71 16.56
N ARG A 573 13.29 20.25 17.48
CA ARG A 573 12.90 19.55 18.70
C ARG A 573 12.00 20.42 19.59
N LYS A 574 12.29 21.72 19.72
CA LYS A 574 11.42 22.65 20.48
C LYS A 574 10.04 22.77 19.84
N ILE A 575 9.99 22.97 18.53
CA ILE A 575 8.73 23.02 17.75
C ILE A 575 7.94 21.72 17.92
N CYS A 576 8.59 20.57 17.76
CA CYS A 576 7.95 19.25 17.90
C CYS A 576 7.41 19.00 19.31
N ASN A 577 8.14 19.42 20.35
CA ASN A 577 7.72 19.23 21.75
C ASN A 577 6.53 20.12 22.13
N GLN A 578 6.46 21.35 21.60
CA GLN A 578 5.30 22.23 21.78
C GLN A 578 4.13 21.84 20.84
N GLY A 579 4.47 21.31 19.67
CA GLY A 579 3.54 20.92 18.61
C GLY A 579 3.06 22.08 17.75
N PHE A 580 3.71 23.24 17.82
CA PHE A 580 3.49 24.43 16.98
C PHE A 580 4.78 25.25 16.87
N ILE A 581 4.85 26.17 15.90
CA ILE A 581 6.04 27.00 15.65
C ILE A 581 6.34 27.92 16.83
N VAL A 582 7.62 27.98 17.22
CA VAL A 582 8.13 28.80 18.32
C VAL A 582 9.40 29.51 17.88
N ASP A 583 9.82 30.53 18.61
CA ASP A 583 11.12 31.18 18.36
C ASP A 583 12.29 30.29 18.81
N ASN A 584 13.52 30.71 18.47
CA ASN A 584 14.73 29.99 18.86
C ASN A 584 14.87 29.78 20.38
N LYS A 585 14.26 30.65 21.22
CA LYS A 585 14.24 30.47 22.68
C LYS A 585 13.22 29.41 23.10
N GLY A 586 12.15 29.22 22.33
CA GLY A 586 11.05 28.29 22.56
C GLY A 586 9.75 28.99 22.95
N ASN A 587 9.65 30.30 22.79
CA ASN A 587 8.46 31.07 23.13
C ASN A 587 7.44 31.09 21.98
N ASN A 588 6.17 31.25 22.32
CA ASN A 588 5.10 31.46 21.35
C ASN A 588 5.11 32.90 20.81
N SER A 589 6.00 33.17 19.86
CA SER A 589 6.17 34.50 19.26
C SER A 589 5.39 34.68 17.94
N TYR A 590 4.78 33.60 17.42
CA TYR A 590 4.15 33.59 16.10
C TYR A 590 2.63 33.40 16.14
N LEU A 591 2.10 32.43 16.90
CA LEU A 591 0.65 32.14 16.91
C LEU A 591 -0.17 33.26 17.57
N ILE A 592 0.48 34.20 18.23
CA ILE A 592 -0.14 35.42 18.77
C ILE A 592 -0.46 36.46 17.68
N HIS A 593 0.00 36.24 16.45
CA HIS A 593 -0.19 37.12 15.30
C HIS A 593 -1.06 36.48 14.20
N PRO A 594 -2.29 36.01 14.50
CA PRO A 594 -3.17 35.46 13.49
C PRO A 594 -3.43 36.46 12.37
N GLU A 595 -3.56 37.77 12.68
CA GLU A 595 -3.90 38.83 11.74
C GLU A 595 -3.02 38.89 10.49
N ARG A 596 -1.78 38.40 10.59
CA ARG A 596 -0.81 38.40 9.48
C ARG A 596 -1.05 37.28 8.47
N MET A 597 -1.91 36.31 8.77
CA MET A 597 -2.25 35.17 7.92
C MET A 597 -3.52 35.39 7.08
N ALA A 598 -3.82 36.64 6.71
CA ALA A 598 -4.97 37.00 5.87
C ALA A 598 -4.75 36.59 4.39
N LEU A 599 -4.76 35.29 4.11
CA LEU A 599 -4.58 34.71 2.77
C LEU A 599 -5.27 33.33 2.64
N PRO A 600 -5.62 32.89 1.41
CA PRO A 600 -6.15 31.54 1.19
C PRO A 600 -5.14 30.44 1.53
N THR A 601 -5.60 29.36 2.18
CA THR A 601 -4.72 28.25 2.57
C THR A 601 -5.28 26.87 2.22
N LEU A 602 -4.39 25.96 1.88
CA LEU A 602 -4.65 24.53 1.67
C LEU A 602 -3.68 23.70 2.51
N TYR A 603 -4.20 22.83 3.37
CA TYR A 603 -3.40 21.87 4.14
C TYR A 603 -3.67 20.44 3.68
N ILE A 604 -2.66 19.78 3.13
CA ILE A 604 -2.72 18.39 2.66
C ILE A 604 -1.94 17.50 3.63
N SER A 605 -2.52 16.36 4.03
CA SER A 605 -1.82 15.35 4.84
C SER A 605 -1.98 13.95 4.24
N GLY A 606 -1.00 13.08 4.45
CA GLY A 606 -1.13 11.67 4.10
C GLY A 606 -1.91 10.91 5.17
N GLY A 607 -2.85 10.05 4.76
CA GLY A 607 -3.64 9.23 5.68
C GLY A 607 -2.81 8.15 6.39
N ARG A 608 -1.82 7.56 5.69
CA ARG A 608 -0.96 6.49 6.20
C ARG A 608 0.24 7.06 6.97
N THR A 609 -0.02 7.43 8.20
CA THR A 609 0.89 8.21 9.06
C THR A 609 2.23 7.52 9.35
N LEU A 610 3.36 8.21 9.10
CA LEU A 610 4.72 7.78 9.50
C LEU A 610 5.40 8.72 10.50
N LEU A 611 5.50 10.00 10.13
CA LEU A 611 6.23 11.04 10.89
C LEU A 611 5.27 12.04 11.53
N VAL A 612 4.44 12.67 10.70
CA VAL A 612 3.49 13.73 11.08
C VAL A 612 2.06 13.22 10.87
N THR A 613 1.18 13.50 11.82
CA THR A 613 -0.21 13.06 11.83
C THR A 613 -1.15 14.00 11.05
N PRO A 614 -2.28 13.50 10.51
CA PRO A 614 -3.34 14.33 9.93
C PRO A 614 -3.98 15.35 10.90
N LYS A 615 -3.69 15.27 12.21
CA LYS A 615 -4.06 16.32 13.18
C LYS A 615 -3.36 17.64 12.87
N THR A 616 -2.19 17.60 12.23
CA THR A 616 -1.46 18.81 11.82
C THR A 616 -2.29 19.65 10.84
N SER A 617 -2.76 19.05 9.75
CA SER A 617 -3.60 19.75 8.76
C SER A 617 -4.95 20.16 9.35
N LEU A 618 -5.51 19.33 10.25
CA LEU A 618 -6.77 19.64 10.93
C LEU A 618 -6.66 20.90 11.81
N LEU A 619 -5.62 20.97 12.64
CA LEU A 619 -5.40 22.12 13.53
C LEU A 619 -5.12 23.39 12.72
N GLY A 620 -4.29 23.31 11.68
CA GLY A 620 -4.03 24.45 10.79
C GLY A 620 -5.31 24.97 10.15
N THR A 621 -6.13 24.09 9.59
CA THR A 621 -7.39 24.48 8.94
C THR A 621 -8.37 25.09 9.94
N LYS A 622 -8.53 24.48 11.13
CA LYS A 622 -9.41 25.01 12.19
C LYS A 622 -8.95 26.39 12.67
N TYR A 623 -7.65 26.58 12.87
CA TYR A 623 -7.08 27.86 13.26
C TYR A 623 -7.35 28.94 12.22
N MET A 624 -7.14 28.62 10.94
CA MET A 624 -7.39 29.57 9.85
C MET A 624 -8.88 29.90 9.70
N LYS A 625 -9.78 28.91 9.69
CA LYS A 625 -11.24 29.13 9.66
C LYS A 625 -11.74 29.96 10.85
N LEU A 626 -11.11 29.85 12.02
CA LEU A 626 -11.46 30.62 13.21
C LEU A 626 -11.05 32.10 13.11
N HIS A 627 -9.83 32.37 12.62
CA HIS A 627 -9.25 33.71 12.65
C HIS A 627 -9.46 34.50 11.35
N HIS A 628 -9.63 33.83 10.21
CA HIS A 628 -9.76 34.43 8.87
C HIS A 628 -10.92 33.84 8.06
N PRO A 629 -12.17 33.88 8.57
CA PRO A 629 -13.31 33.23 7.91
C PRO A 629 -13.66 33.83 6.54
N SER A 630 -13.15 35.01 6.20
CA SER A 630 -13.34 35.66 4.89
C SER A 630 -12.51 35.04 3.78
N PHE A 631 -11.48 34.25 4.12
CA PHE A 631 -10.61 33.58 3.14
C PHE A 631 -10.98 32.10 3.01
N ARG A 632 -10.65 31.52 1.85
CA ARG A 632 -10.83 30.09 1.62
C ARG A 632 -9.75 29.29 2.35
N HIS A 633 -10.21 28.33 3.16
CA HIS A 633 -9.34 27.40 3.89
C HIS A 633 -9.77 25.96 3.66
N GLU A 634 -8.92 25.21 2.97
CA GLU A 634 -9.19 23.84 2.53
C GLU A 634 -8.29 22.83 3.24
N ARG A 635 -8.81 21.62 3.41
CA ARG A 635 -8.07 20.49 3.98
C ARG A 635 -8.28 19.24 3.14
N VAL A 636 -7.20 18.51 2.88
CA VAL A 636 -7.26 17.22 2.21
C VAL A 636 -6.45 16.18 2.98
N VAL A 637 -7.02 14.99 3.16
CA VAL A 637 -6.30 13.80 3.61
C VAL A 637 -6.26 12.81 2.45
N VAL A 638 -5.06 12.46 1.99
CA VAL A 638 -4.88 11.55 0.86
C VAL A 638 -4.60 10.15 1.40
N GLU A 639 -5.58 9.26 1.27
CA GLU A 639 -5.47 7.89 1.75
C GLU A 639 -4.40 7.08 1.01
N GLY A 640 -3.71 6.20 1.75
CA GLY A 640 -2.59 5.40 1.24
C GLY A 640 -1.24 6.12 1.18
N PHE A 641 -1.20 7.46 1.32
CA PHE A 641 0.03 8.25 1.32
C PHE A 641 0.52 8.56 2.75
N GLY A 642 1.83 8.63 2.93
CA GLY A 642 2.53 9.02 4.15
C GLY A 642 3.04 10.46 4.14
N HIS A 643 4.29 10.67 4.55
CA HIS A 643 4.83 12.01 4.78
C HIS A 643 5.31 12.72 3.50
N SER A 644 6.40 12.24 2.90
CA SER A 644 7.02 12.84 1.71
C SER A 644 6.46 12.28 0.40
N ASP A 645 5.96 11.05 0.41
CA ASP A 645 5.31 10.39 -0.73
C ASP A 645 4.09 11.14 -1.26
N LEU A 646 3.53 12.11 -0.53
CA LEU A 646 2.59 13.08 -1.13
C LEU A 646 3.16 13.78 -2.38
N LEU A 647 4.47 14.06 -2.38
CA LEU A 647 5.13 14.80 -3.45
C LEU A 647 6.02 13.92 -4.34
N ILE A 648 6.61 12.87 -3.75
CA ILE A 648 7.54 11.98 -4.44
C ILE A 648 6.91 10.63 -4.86
N GLY A 649 5.62 10.41 -4.59
CA GLY A 649 4.95 9.16 -4.91
C GLY A 649 4.68 8.99 -6.41
N GLU A 650 4.70 7.74 -6.87
CA GLU A 650 4.39 7.36 -8.27
C GLU A 650 3.01 7.91 -8.71
N GLU A 651 2.03 7.88 -7.80
CA GLU A 651 0.65 8.34 -8.03
C GLU A 651 0.39 9.79 -7.58
N SER A 652 1.41 10.53 -7.13
CA SER A 652 1.25 11.91 -6.62
C SER A 652 0.69 12.87 -7.66
N CYS A 653 1.09 12.71 -8.93
CA CYS A 653 0.61 13.55 -10.02
C CYS A 653 -0.91 13.43 -10.25
N ARG A 654 -1.48 12.27 -9.94
CA ARG A 654 -2.91 11.99 -10.12
C ARG A 654 -3.73 12.28 -8.88
N LYS A 655 -3.18 12.00 -7.69
CA LYS A 655 -3.93 12.04 -6.43
C LYS A 655 -3.66 13.25 -5.54
N VAL A 656 -2.54 13.96 -5.74
CA VAL A 656 -2.11 15.05 -4.84
C VAL A 656 -2.03 16.39 -5.57
N PHE A 657 -1.31 16.46 -6.68
CA PHE A 657 -1.08 17.72 -7.39
C PHE A 657 -2.37 18.43 -7.84
N PRO A 658 -3.44 17.72 -8.28
CA PRO A 658 -4.68 18.38 -8.68
C PRO A 658 -5.30 19.25 -7.58
N HIS A 659 -5.14 18.89 -6.29
CA HIS A 659 -5.63 19.71 -5.19
C HIS A 659 -4.89 21.04 -5.09
N MET A 660 -3.56 21.03 -5.28
CA MET A 660 -2.75 22.26 -5.27
C MET A 660 -3.09 23.16 -6.46
N ILE A 661 -3.19 22.57 -7.66
CA ILE A 661 -3.55 23.31 -8.89
C ILE A 661 -4.95 23.92 -8.76
N SER A 662 -5.92 23.15 -8.27
CA SER A 662 -7.28 23.63 -8.03
C SER A 662 -7.30 24.80 -7.05
N HIS A 663 -6.58 24.70 -5.94
CA HIS A 663 -6.53 25.77 -4.95
C HIS A 663 -5.89 27.06 -5.50
N MET A 664 -4.81 26.97 -6.27
CA MET A 664 -4.21 28.14 -6.93
C MET A 664 -5.16 28.77 -7.94
N GLY A 665 -5.72 27.98 -8.87
CA GLY A 665 -6.65 28.51 -9.89
C GLY A 665 -7.94 29.11 -9.30
N LEU A 666 -8.36 28.68 -8.12
CA LEU A 666 -9.47 29.30 -7.40
C LEU A 666 -9.08 30.64 -6.75
N ALA A 667 -7.89 30.74 -6.16
CA ALA A 667 -7.37 32.00 -5.63
C ALA A 667 -7.19 33.06 -6.73
N GLU A 668 -6.71 32.67 -7.90
CA GLU A 668 -6.56 33.56 -9.06
C GLU A 668 -7.90 34.13 -9.55
N LYS A 669 -8.94 33.29 -9.64
CA LYS A 669 -10.29 33.73 -10.01
C LYS A 669 -10.87 34.71 -9.00
N GLU A 670 -10.60 34.49 -7.72
CA GLU A 670 -11.07 35.33 -6.64
C GLU A 670 -10.44 36.73 -6.67
N GLU A 671 -9.18 36.85 -7.09
CA GLU A 671 -8.52 38.15 -7.30
C GLU A 671 -9.10 38.90 -8.49
N ASN A 672 -9.33 38.20 -9.61
CA ASN A 672 -9.96 38.79 -10.79
C ASN A 672 -11.39 39.30 -10.51
N LEU A 673 -12.09 38.73 -9.52
CA LEU A 673 -13.42 39.18 -9.09
C LEU A 673 -13.35 40.37 -8.13
N GLU A 674 -12.35 40.42 -7.25
CA GLU A 674 -12.12 41.56 -6.35
C GLU A 674 -11.72 42.83 -7.12
N GLU A 675 -10.99 42.70 -8.24
CA GLU A 675 -10.75 43.80 -9.17
C GLU A 675 -12.02 44.28 -9.89
N ASN A 676 -13.02 43.40 -10.08
CA ASN A 676 -14.28 43.69 -10.78
C ASN A 676 -15.47 44.04 -9.85
N GLY A 677 -15.25 44.16 -8.53
CA GLY A 677 -16.20 44.81 -7.61
C GLY A 677 -17.38 43.98 -7.08
N GLU A 678 -17.44 42.65 -7.29
CA GLU A 678 -18.54 41.82 -6.78
C GLU A 678 -18.20 41.10 -5.46
N LYS A 679 -18.99 41.34 -4.40
CA LYS A 679 -18.81 40.75 -3.06
C LYS A 679 -19.18 39.25 -3.01
N LYS A 680 -18.31 38.43 -2.38
CA LYS A 680 -18.45 36.97 -2.19
C LYS A 680 -19.57 36.56 -1.23
N LYS A 681 -20.30 35.49 -1.59
CA LYS A 681 -21.13 34.65 -0.70
C LYS A 681 -20.28 33.51 -0.12
N CYS A 682 -20.29 33.34 1.21
CA CYS A 682 -19.69 32.17 1.87
C CYS A 682 -20.48 30.90 1.56
N PHE A 683 -19.78 29.85 1.11
CA PHE A 683 -20.28 28.48 1.02
C PHE A 683 -19.71 27.66 2.19
N ASN A 684 -20.58 27.10 3.01
CA ASN A 684 -20.22 26.16 4.08
C ASN A 684 -20.05 24.76 3.47
N GLY A 685 -18.81 24.27 3.41
CA GLY A 685 -18.52 22.84 3.25
C GLY A 685 -18.52 22.18 4.62
N ASP A 686 -19.43 21.23 4.82
CA ASP A 686 -19.58 20.44 6.03
C ASP A 686 -18.53 19.30 6.03
N ASP A 687 -17.53 19.40 6.92
CA ASP A 687 -16.48 18.39 7.08
C ASP A 687 -16.84 17.49 8.28
N GLY A 688 -17.80 16.59 8.07
CA GLY A 688 -18.12 15.52 9.00
C GLY A 688 -17.13 14.37 8.87
N PHE A 689 -16.07 14.36 9.70
CA PHE A 689 -15.34 13.14 9.99
C PHE A 689 -15.06 13.07 11.49
N GLU A 690 -15.80 12.21 12.17
CA GLU A 690 -15.59 11.89 13.58
C GLU A 690 -14.23 11.20 13.75
N ASP A 691 -13.56 11.55 14.84
CA ASP A 691 -12.38 10.85 15.33
C ASP A 691 -12.63 9.35 15.28
N GLY A 692 -11.74 8.61 14.61
CA GLY A 692 -11.67 7.16 14.72
C GLY A 692 -11.58 6.79 16.20
N LYS A 693 -12.75 6.42 16.76
CA LYS A 693 -12.86 5.89 18.11
C LYS A 693 -11.90 4.72 18.20
N TRP A 694 -11.01 4.82 19.17
CA TRP A 694 -10.29 3.68 19.69
C TRP A 694 -11.33 2.64 20.13
N VAL A 695 -11.57 1.64 19.28
CA VAL A 695 -12.10 0.37 19.77
C VAL A 695 -11.00 -0.21 20.64
N LEU A 696 -11.20 -0.18 21.94
CA LEU A 696 -10.48 -0.98 22.93
C LEU A 696 -10.73 -2.46 22.62
N GLY A 697 -10.12 -2.94 21.53
CA GLY A 697 -10.00 -4.35 21.21
C GLY A 697 -9.02 -4.95 22.20
N GLY A 698 -9.54 -5.86 23.05
CA GLY A 698 -8.90 -6.49 24.20
C GLY A 698 -7.37 -6.40 24.23
N TRP A 699 -6.86 -5.51 25.09
CA TRP A 699 -5.47 -5.54 25.50
C TRP A 699 -5.21 -6.85 26.22
N VAL A 700 -4.67 -7.82 25.49
CA VAL A 700 -3.97 -8.95 26.06
C VAL A 700 -2.69 -8.40 26.66
N SER A 701 -2.42 -8.70 27.94
CA SER A 701 -1.30 -8.10 28.66
C SER A 701 0.03 -8.34 27.91
N PRO A 702 0.97 -7.38 27.93
CA PRO A 702 2.31 -7.60 27.38
C PRO A 702 2.98 -8.85 27.97
N SER A 703 2.65 -9.20 29.22
CA SER A 703 3.13 -10.42 29.86
C SER A 703 2.59 -11.69 29.19
N PHE A 704 1.33 -11.74 28.78
CA PHE A 704 0.76 -12.90 28.09
C PHE A 704 1.37 -13.10 26.69
N ILE A 705 1.64 -12.01 25.96
CA ILE A 705 2.32 -12.06 24.66
C ILE A 705 3.74 -12.61 24.82
N VAL A 706 4.48 -12.16 25.86
CA VAL A 706 5.81 -12.68 26.18
C VAL A 706 5.74 -14.16 26.56
N TRP A 707 4.79 -14.58 27.40
CA TRP A 707 4.63 -15.98 27.80
C TRP A 707 4.22 -16.89 26.64
N LEU A 708 3.36 -16.43 25.74
CA LEU A 708 2.98 -17.19 24.55
C LEU A 708 4.14 -17.29 23.55
N PHE A 709 4.93 -16.22 23.40
CA PHE A 709 6.13 -16.23 22.57
C PHE A 709 7.21 -17.14 23.16
N LEU A 710 7.40 -17.13 24.48
CA LEU A 710 8.25 -18.06 25.21
C LEU A 710 7.74 -19.51 25.11
N PHE A 711 6.43 -19.73 25.11
CA PHE A 711 5.82 -21.04 24.89
C PHE A 711 6.07 -21.55 23.46
N LEU A 712 5.94 -20.69 22.45
CA LEU A 712 6.27 -21.00 21.05
C LEU A 712 7.78 -21.24 20.87
N LEU A 713 8.64 -20.54 21.61
CA LEU A 713 10.08 -20.80 21.70
C LEU A 713 10.40 -22.10 22.45
N ALA A 714 9.64 -22.44 23.50
CA ALA A 714 9.80 -23.71 24.21
C ALA A 714 9.40 -24.89 23.31
N LEU A 715 8.35 -24.74 22.49
CA LEU A 715 7.99 -25.68 21.44
C LEU A 715 9.12 -25.83 20.39
N LEU A 716 9.89 -24.77 20.11
CA LEU A 716 11.09 -24.86 19.26
C LEU A 716 12.24 -25.66 19.90
N VAL A 717 12.39 -25.60 21.23
CA VAL A 717 13.43 -26.35 21.97
C VAL A 717 13.05 -27.82 22.16
N MET A 718 11.75 -28.12 22.24
CA MET A 718 11.25 -29.50 22.37
C MET A 718 11.23 -30.30 21.05
N VAL A 719 11.61 -29.70 19.92
CA VAL A 719 11.68 -30.36 18.59
C VAL A 719 13.14 -30.63 18.21
N LYS A 720 13.90 -31.23 19.12
CA LYS A 720 15.24 -31.77 18.81
C LYS A 720 15.22 -33.28 18.77
#